data_AF-A0A6A5FLS6-F1
#
_entry.id   AF-A0A6A5FLS6-F1
#
_cell.length_a   1.000
_cell.length_b   1.000
_cell.length_c   1.000
_cell.angle_alpha   90.00
_cell.angle_beta   90.00
_cell.angle_gamma   90.00
#
_symmetry.space_group_name_H-M   'P 1'
#
loop_
_entity.id
_entity.type
_entity.pdbx_description
1 polymer ?
#
loop_
_entity_poly.entity_id
_entity_poly.type
_entity_poly.pdbx_seq_one_letter_code
_entity_poly.pdbx_strand_id
1 'polypeptide(L)'
;MGLERFRVKTPGIGALLARSLLCISGLLLTFSQPVCEAFNLDVENTAVYSGPNGSYFGYAVDFYLADSASASVVIGAPKANTMQVNVTEGGSVFYCPWSLSQSDCHTIEFDTEGDRTVLLNDTKHQVDFKSHQWFGATVRSHGDTILACAPLYSWRTEKEDPHSDATGTCYLSVQNFTKFVEYAPCRTEINDAVGQGYCQGGFSADFTTDGKVVLGGPGSYFWQGQVISAAKEDIIKAYYPGYFLQSVEGQSQTRQVKSEHDDSYQGYSIAVGEFSGDQTEDFVAGVPKGLMLYGSVSILNGTDLKTMINYTGEQMGSYFGYAVATTDINSDGMADLLVGAPMFMVRGSDGRLEEMGRVYVYLQRGPLDLQLRLPHLTGTQVFGRFGSTIAPLGDLNQDGFNDVAISCPFGGEDRQGLVYIYNGYSEGLREKPSQVISGQWAAGAIPASFGFALRGAKDLDMNGYPDLIVGAFGVNKAVLYRSRPIVNTSASLTVYPTMINPEEKNCMITNGNTSIPVSCVNLSFCISADGKHLPDILDFQVEVQLDSNKHKQKGAVRRALFLDSQQPLLQMSVRVRHGKRVCNNTKIYLRDEKDFRDKLSSIYVALNFSLDPKAAADSHGLRPILNYQTTNAIEQKAQILLDCGEDNICVPDLKLAVHGNRKEVYLGDDNSLTLTFNARNEGEGGAYEAELYVVLPPEADYSGIARNNESLTQLTCSYETENQTRYLSCDLGNPMKSGTSLWAGLRFTVPRLKDTYKTVQFELQIRSKNENNSHSEVVPYKLEVVVQADVILQGVSRPDKVFFPPANWKVTKNYGVEQDVGPVVEHIYELVNNGPSRISHTLLELRCPLRVQGQTLLYPLEFSIEGPINCTSDKNMNHLHLELQHTSTEPPILALKGHEHRVERRDVHRNQLAHLTNLSCSNTECWAIQCTVGLLEKGTTAILKVRSRIWAETFTERAYKQYVLECLARYSVEKMPYAILPKHAPSGHKKVVTPVVWNKPDIENSVPLWIIILAILAGLLLLALLIYVLYKFGFFKRSLPYGTAMEKAQLKPQAASEA
;
A
#
# COMPACT_ATOMS: atom_id res chain seq x y z
N MET A 1 47.28 6.53 -27.63
CA MET A 1 47.58 5.28 -26.90
C MET A 1 46.26 4.61 -26.60
N GLY A 2 46.00 3.47 -27.25
CA GLY A 2 44.73 2.76 -27.16
C GLY A 2 44.72 1.66 -26.09
N LEU A 3 43.54 1.06 -25.91
CA LEU A 3 43.29 -0.35 -25.57
C LEU A 3 41.76 -0.55 -25.72
N GLU A 4 41.28 -0.96 -26.89
CA GLU A 4 40.93 -2.33 -27.30
C GLU A 4 39.62 -2.89 -26.72
N ARG A 5 38.64 -3.02 -27.63
CA ARG A 5 37.35 -3.73 -27.48
C ARG A 5 37.53 -5.19 -27.89
N PHE A 6 37.09 -6.12 -27.06
CA PHE A 6 36.84 -7.51 -27.50
C PHE A 6 35.44 -7.67 -28.08
N ARG A 7 35.37 -8.21 -29.29
CA ARG A 7 34.16 -8.50 -30.06
C ARG A 7 34.18 -10.01 -30.36
N VAL A 8 33.17 -10.75 -29.92
CA VAL A 8 32.96 -12.15 -30.33
C VAL A 8 31.94 -12.19 -31.47
N LYS A 9 32.32 -12.84 -32.58
CA LYS A 9 31.48 -13.14 -33.75
C LYS A 9 31.22 -14.65 -33.80
N THR A 10 30.04 -15.05 -34.25
CA THR A 10 29.74 -16.13 -35.24
C THR A 10 28.21 -16.35 -35.31
N PRO A 11 27.65 -17.05 -36.31
CA PRO A 11 27.47 -16.60 -37.70
C PRO A 11 26.00 -16.67 -38.16
N GLY A 12 25.71 -16.11 -39.34
CA GLY A 12 24.35 -15.95 -39.86
C GLY A 12 23.73 -17.15 -40.58
N ILE A 13 22.44 -17.01 -40.87
CA ILE A 13 21.71 -17.18 -42.13
C ILE A 13 20.23 -17.40 -41.74
N GLY A 14 19.45 -16.32 -41.84
CA GLY A 14 18.01 -16.33 -41.51
C GLY A 14 17.31 -14.99 -41.72
N ALA A 15 17.96 -14.05 -42.43
CA ALA A 15 17.48 -12.69 -42.62
C ALA A 15 17.08 -12.49 -44.07
N LEU A 16 15.91 -13.04 -44.47
CA LEU A 16 15.19 -12.60 -45.68
C LEU A 16 13.72 -13.04 -45.74
N LEU A 17 13.24 -13.91 -44.82
CA LEU A 17 11.82 -14.28 -44.70
C LEU A 17 11.10 -13.67 -43.48
N ALA A 18 11.81 -12.99 -42.57
CA ALA A 18 11.22 -12.37 -41.38
C ALA A 18 10.75 -10.92 -41.58
N ARG A 19 11.08 -10.27 -42.71
CA ARG A 19 10.73 -8.85 -42.94
C ARG A 19 9.33 -8.61 -43.53
N SER A 20 8.63 -9.65 -43.98
CA SER A 20 7.25 -9.53 -44.52
C SER A 20 6.16 -9.88 -43.51
N LEU A 21 6.46 -10.60 -42.42
CA LEU A 21 5.49 -10.90 -41.34
C LEU A 21 5.46 -9.86 -40.21
N LEU A 22 6.49 -9.00 -40.11
CA LEU A 22 6.56 -7.90 -39.13
C LEU A 22 5.82 -6.63 -39.58
N CYS A 23 5.49 -6.48 -40.86
CA CYS A 23 4.68 -5.35 -41.36
C CYS A 23 3.16 -5.58 -41.28
N ILE A 24 2.70 -6.82 -41.05
CA ILE A 24 1.26 -7.14 -40.93
C ILE A 24 0.84 -7.24 -39.45
N SER A 25 1.78 -7.49 -38.54
CA SER A 25 1.57 -7.42 -37.09
C SER A 25 1.71 -5.99 -36.53
N GLY A 26 2.34 -5.07 -37.26
CA GLY A 26 2.44 -3.65 -36.89
C GLY A 26 1.22 -2.79 -37.24
N LEU A 27 0.23 -3.31 -37.99
CA LEU A 27 -0.99 -2.58 -38.36
C LEU A 27 -2.24 -2.99 -37.58
N LEU A 28 -2.14 -3.97 -36.67
CA LEU A 28 -3.25 -4.49 -35.86
C LEU A 28 -3.11 -4.21 -34.35
N LEU A 29 -2.12 -3.39 -33.95
CA LEU A 29 -1.89 -2.96 -32.56
C LEU A 29 -2.09 -1.44 -32.35
N THR A 30 -2.70 -0.73 -33.30
CA THR A 30 -3.00 0.72 -33.19
C THR A 30 -4.43 1.04 -32.79
N PHE A 31 -5.19 0.09 -32.23
CA PHE A 31 -6.52 0.34 -31.68
C PHE A 31 -6.72 -0.46 -30.38
N SER A 32 -6.12 0.00 -29.28
CA SER A 32 -6.58 -0.23 -27.90
C SER A 32 -5.65 0.46 -26.90
N GLN A 33 -5.63 1.79 -26.91
CA GLN A 33 -5.43 2.52 -25.66
C GLN A 33 -6.80 3.09 -25.29
N PRO A 34 -7.30 2.85 -24.05
CA PRO A 34 -8.48 3.55 -23.59
C PRO A 34 -8.14 5.03 -23.62
N VAL A 35 -8.91 5.77 -24.42
CA VAL A 35 -8.98 7.22 -24.34
C VAL A 35 -9.13 7.57 -22.86
N CYS A 36 -8.25 8.44 -22.35
CA CYS A 36 -8.40 9.07 -21.04
C CYS A 36 -9.89 9.34 -20.77
N GLU A 37 -10.49 8.63 -19.83
CA GLU A 37 -11.79 9.04 -19.29
C GLU A 37 -11.54 10.34 -18.52
N ALA A 38 -11.76 11.46 -19.19
CA ALA A 38 -11.77 12.76 -18.55
C ALA A 38 -13.01 12.78 -17.63
N PHE A 39 -12.79 12.95 -16.34
CA PHE A 39 -13.85 12.96 -15.33
C PHE A 39 -14.62 14.28 -15.38
N ASN A 40 -13.97 15.39 -15.08
CA ASN A 40 -14.56 16.72 -15.23
C ASN A 40 -13.55 17.85 -15.39
N LEU A 41 -12.25 17.67 -15.11
CA LEU A 41 -11.25 18.68 -15.47
C LEU A 41 -11.07 18.72 -17.00
N ASP A 42 -11.23 19.91 -17.60
CA ASP A 42 -11.06 20.11 -19.04
C ASP A 42 -9.57 20.05 -19.42
N VAL A 43 -9.22 19.05 -20.22
CA VAL A 43 -7.88 18.85 -20.76
C VAL A 43 -7.72 19.38 -22.19
N GLU A 44 -8.83 19.76 -22.85
CA GLU A 44 -8.82 20.26 -24.22
C GLU A 44 -8.53 21.77 -24.27
N ASN A 45 -9.24 22.57 -23.48
CA ASN A 45 -9.10 24.04 -23.47
C ASN A 45 -8.46 24.56 -22.17
N THR A 46 -7.19 24.20 -21.99
CA THR A 46 -6.39 24.61 -20.81
C THR A 46 -5.73 25.98 -21.01
N ALA A 47 -5.57 26.74 -19.92
CA ALA A 47 -4.78 27.98 -19.95
C ALA A 47 -3.33 27.66 -19.55
N VAL A 48 -2.39 27.91 -20.45
CA VAL A 48 -0.96 27.63 -20.25
C VAL A 48 -0.19 28.92 -20.06
N TYR A 49 0.48 29.04 -18.92
CA TYR A 49 1.39 30.14 -18.58
C TYR A 49 2.84 29.71 -18.80
N SER A 50 3.68 30.62 -19.29
CA SER A 50 5.08 30.35 -19.58
C SER A 50 5.97 31.44 -18.99
N GLY A 51 7.05 31.05 -18.32
CA GLY A 51 8.04 31.96 -17.78
C GLY A 51 9.36 31.97 -18.56
N PRO A 52 10.35 32.75 -18.10
CA PRO A 52 11.68 32.80 -18.70
C PRO A 52 12.37 31.44 -18.70
N ASN A 53 13.16 31.15 -19.72
CA ASN A 53 13.85 29.86 -19.83
C ASN A 53 14.89 29.68 -18.73
N GLY A 54 14.88 28.53 -18.06
CA GLY A 54 15.79 28.20 -16.96
C GLY A 54 15.43 28.81 -15.61
N SER A 55 14.35 29.59 -15.53
CA SER A 55 13.91 30.26 -14.30
C SER A 55 13.22 29.32 -13.29
N TYR A 56 12.88 28.11 -13.71
CA TYR A 56 12.03 27.16 -12.97
C TYR A 56 10.64 27.72 -12.68
N PHE A 57 10.10 28.52 -13.61
CA PHE A 57 8.72 28.99 -13.53
C PHE A 57 7.73 27.81 -13.41
N GLY A 58 6.88 27.84 -12.38
CA GLY A 58 5.98 26.73 -12.04
C GLY A 58 6.54 25.81 -10.95
N TYR A 59 7.60 26.22 -10.25
CA TYR A 59 8.13 25.49 -9.09
C TYR A 59 7.20 25.57 -7.87
N ALA A 60 6.52 26.71 -7.72
CA ALA A 60 5.43 26.91 -6.78
C ALA A 60 4.27 27.61 -7.52
N VAL A 61 3.04 27.27 -7.17
CA VAL A 61 1.83 27.85 -7.74
C VAL A 61 0.82 28.09 -6.63
N ASP A 62 0.02 29.15 -6.74
CA ASP A 62 -1.15 29.37 -5.89
C ASP A 62 -2.19 30.25 -6.58
N PHE A 63 -3.44 30.21 -6.11
CA PHE A 63 -4.49 31.12 -6.54
C PHE A 63 -4.33 32.49 -5.88
N TYR A 64 -4.75 33.57 -6.54
CA TYR A 64 -4.84 34.90 -5.93
C TYR A 64 -6.18 35.56 -6.31
N LEU A 65 -7.04 35.73 -5.31
CA LEU A 65 -8.43 36.17 -5.45
C LEU A 65 -8.70 37.38 -4.54
N ALA A 66 -7.96 38.49 -4.75
CA ALA A 66 -8.09 39.69 -3.92
C ALA A 66 -9.43 40.43 -4.14
N ASP A 67 -9.88 40.51 -5.39
CA ASP A 67 -11.17 41.09 -5.78
C ASP A 67 -12.00 40.04 -6.51
N SER A 68 -13.29 39.94 -6.18
CA SER A 68 -14.24 39.00 -6.80
C SER A 68 -14.45 39.20 -8.32
N ALA A 69 -13.85 40.24 -8.90
CA ALA A 69 -13.95 40.57 -10.33
C ALA A 69 -12.71 40.16 -11.16
N SER A 70 -11.57 39.83 -10.53
CA SER A 70 -10.33 39.51 -11.26
C SER A 70 -9.61 38.30 -10.68
N ALA A 71 -9.96 37.13 -11.20
CA ALA A 71 -9.34 35.88 -10.77
C ALA A 71 -7.94 35.73 -11.40
N SER A 72 -6.94 35.40 -10.58
CA SER A 72 -5.54 35.39 -10.99
C SER A 72 -4.77 34.26 -10.35
N VAL A 73 -3.61 33.96 -10.92
CA VAL A 73 -2.70 32.93 -10.44
C VAL A 73 -1.34 33.56 -10.12
N VAL A 74 -0.70 33.10 -9.05
CA VAL A 74 0.66 33.49 -8.69
C VAL A 74 1.61 32.31 -8.86
N ILE A 75 2.76 32.56 -9.50
CA ILE A 75 3.67 31.51 -9.91
C ILE A 75 5.10 31.86 -9.50
N GLY A 76 5.73 30.97 -8.74
CA GLY A 76 7.12 31.07 -8.32
C GLY A 76 8.10 30.60 -9.40
N ALA A 77 9.20 31.33 -9.54
CA ALA A 77 10.30 31.04 -10.45
C ALA A 77 11.65 31.26 -9.72
N PRO A 78 12.12 30.29 -8.92
CA PRO A 78 13.24 30.47 -7.98
C PRO A 78 14.59 30.77 -8.64
N LYS A 79 14.76 30.52 -9.94
CA LYS A 79 15.99 30.83 -10.68
C LYS A 79 15.83 31.98 -11.67
N ALA A 80 14.73 32.74 -11.59
CA ALA A 80 14.55 33.91 -12.44
C ALA A 80 15.65 34.95 -12.17
N ASN A 81 16.17 35.56 -13.24
CA ASN A 81 16.99 36.76 -13.12
C ASN A 81 16.09 37.96 -12.82
N THR A 82 16.58 38.86 -11.97
CA THR A 82 15.84 40.04 -11.50
C THR A 82 16.56 41.32 -11.92
N MET A 83 15.94 42.46 -11.63
CA MET A 83 16.54 43.79 -11.83
C MET A 83 17.45 44.22 -10.65
N GLN A 84 17.64 43.36 -9.66
CA GLN A 84 18.48 43.65 -8.49
C GLN A 84 19.94 43.81 -8.90
N VAL A 85 20.59 44.85 -8.37
CA VAL A 85 21.97 45.20 -8.72
C VAL A 85 22.94 44.13 -8.18
N ASN A 86 23.79 43.58 -9.05
CA ASN A 86 24.79 42.55 -8.73
C ASN A 86 24.24 41.22 -8.17
N VAL A 87 22.97 40.91 -8.42
CA VAL A 87 22.35 39.64 -8.00
C VAL A 87 22.12 38.74 -9.20
N THR A 88 22.61 37.49 -9.14
CA THR A 88 22.39 36.48 -10.19
C THR A 88 21.40 35.43 -9.72
N GLU A 89 20.42 35.08 -10.56
CA GLU A 89 19.37 34.10 -10.24
C GLU A 89 18.74 34.33 -8.85
N GLY A 90 18.41 35.58 -8.53
CA GLY A 90 17.79 35.94 -7.26
C GLY A 90 16.42 35.28 -7.04
N GLY A 91 15.73 34.89 -8.11
CA GLY A 91 14.39 34.32 -8.08
C GLY A 91 13.31 35.38 -8.08
N SER A 92 12.10 35.02 -8.53
CA SER A 92 10.98 35.95 -8.62
C SER A 92 9.62 35.26 -8.53
N VAL A 93 8.57 36.05 -8.33
CA VAL A 93 7.17 35.61 -8.33
C VAL A 93 6.40 36.41 -9.38
N PHE A 94 5.60 35.71 -10.17
CA PHE A 94 4.82 36.26 -11.25
C PHE A 94 3.34 36.28 -10.89
N TYR A 95 2.68 37.38 -11.23
CA TYR A 95 1.23 37.55 -11.23
C TYR A 95 0.69 37.33 -12.64
N CYS A 96 -0.23 36.38 -12.78
CA CYS A 96 -0.82 35.98 -14.05
C CYS A 96 -2.34 36.17 -13.98
N PRO A 97 -2.88 37.31 -14.46
CA PRO A 97 -4.32 37.49 -14.54
C PRO A 97 -4.92 36.47 -15.50
N TRP A 98 -6.05 35.88 -15.12
CA TRP A 98 -6.74 34.96 -16.01
C TRP A 98 -7.78 35.67 -16.87
N SER A 99 -7.76 35.37 -18.17
CA SER A 99 -8.83 35.69 -19.09
C SER A 99 -8.90 34.63 -20.19
N LEU A 100 -10.03 34.53 -20.87
CA LEU A 100 -10.23 33.55 -21.96
C LEU A 100 -9.27 33.75 -23.15
N SER A 101 -8.65 34.93 -23.30
CA SER A 101 -7.82 35.29 -24.46
C SER A 101 -6.36 35.65 -24.16
N GLN A 102 -5.99 35.83 -22.89
CA GLN A 102 -4.68 36.33 -22.49
C GLN A 102 -4.12 35.50 -21.32
N SER A 103 -2.87 35.07 -21.45
CA SER A 103 -2.10 34.33 -20.44
C SER A 103 -0.76 35.01 -20.14
N ASP A 104 -0.73 36.35 -20.25
CA ASP A 104 0.46 37.14 -19.94
C ASP A 104 0.67 37.18 -18.43
N CYS A 105 1.93 37.06 -18.01
CA CYS A 105 2.34 37.12 -16.62
C CYS A 105 3.28 38.30 -16.41
N HIS A 106 3.13 38.98 -15.28
CA HIS A 106 3.96 40.12 -14.88
C HIS A 106 4.70 39.82 -13.59
N THR A 107 5.94 40.27 -13.49
CA THR A 107 6.75 40.09 -12.29
C THR A 107 6.24 40.97 -11.15
N ILE A 108 6.16 40.44 -9.93
CA ILE A 108 5.88 41.22 -8.72
C ILE A 108 7.22 41.67 -8.11
N GLU A 109 7.41 42.98 -7.96
CA GLU A 109 8.63 43.58 -7.44
C GLU A 109 8.64 43.62 -5.91
N PHE A 110 8.91 42.49 -5.26
CA PHE A 110 9.01 42.41 -3.79
C PHE A 110 10.21 43.16 -3.22
N ASP A 111 11.36 43.06 -3.90
CA ASP A 111 12.62 43.66 -3.52
C ASP A 111 13.43 44.01 -4.77
N THR A 112 13.75 45.29 -4.93
CA THR A 112 14.56 45.81 -6.04
C THR A 112 16.00 46.13 -5.61
N GLU A 113 16.30 46.05 -4.32
CA GLU A 113 17.62 46.30 -3.78
C GLU A 113 18.53 45.07 -3.92
N GLY A 114 19.81 45.30 -4.21
CA GLY A 114 20.83 44.26 -4.22
C GLY A 114 21.26 43.87 -2.80
N ASP A 115 22.48 43.36 -2.68
CA ASP A 115 23.05 43.02 -1.37
C ASP A 115 23.30 44.28 -0.51
N ARG A 116 22.86 44.23 0.75
CA ARG A 116 23.01 45.24 1.80
C ARG A 116 24.41 45.16 2.41
N THR A 117 24.95 46.32 2.80
CA THR A 117 26.26 46.45 3.45
C THR A 117 26.14 47.20 4.77
N VAL A 118 26.89 46.77 5.79
CA VAL A 118 27.00 47.43 7.09
C VAL A 118 28.44 47.91 7.29
N LEU A 119 28.60 49.06 7.93
CA LEU A 119 29.90 49.61 8.33
C LEU A 119 30.30 49.01 9.69
N LEU A 120 31.30 48.13 9.69
CA LEU A 120 31.94 47.60 10.90
C LEU A 120 33.41 48.05 10.87
N ASN A 121 33.88 48.74 11.92
CA ASN A 121 35.25 49.23 12.04
C ASN A 121 35.77 50.03 10.80
N ASP A 122 34.96 50.94 10.27
CA ASP A 122 35.24 51.76 9.07
C ASP A 122 35.41 50.97 7.74
N THR A 123 35.17 49.66 7.75
CA THR A 123 35.11 48.82 6.55
C THR A 123 33.67 48.44 6.21
N LYS A 124 33.30 48.50 4.92
CA LYS A 124 31.99 48.03 4.46
C LYS A 124 32.01 46.51 4.35
N HIS A 125 31.17 45.84 5.12
CA HIS A 125 30.95 44.41 5.05
C HIS A 125 29.60 44.13 4.42
N GLN A 126 29.57 43.20 3.47
CA GLN A 126 28.31 42.64 2.95
C GLN A 126 27.68 41.74 4.01
N VAL A 127 26.40 41.95 4.28
CA VAL A 127 25.66 41.26 5.35
C VAL A 127 24.62 40.28 4.84
N ASP A 128 24.05 40.49 3.65
CA ASP A 128 23.19 39.52 3.00
C ASP A 128 23.69 39.16 1.59
N PHE A 129 23.28 37.97 1.15
CA PHE A 129 23.66 37.41 -0.14
C PHE A 129 22.39 36.89 -0.83
N LYS A 130 21.94 37.63 -1.83
CA LYS A 130 20.69 37.36 -2.54
C LYS A 130 20.89 36.53 -3.82
N SER A 131 22.12 36.37 -4.29
CA SER A 131 22.40 35.54 -5.47
C SER A 131 22.10 34.06 -5.19
N HIS A 132 21.35 33.41 -6.08
CA HIS A 132 20.89 32.02 -5.93
C HIS A 132 20.09 31.73 -4.64
N GLN A 133 19.43 32.75 -4.06
CA GLN A 133 18.64 32.60 -2.84
C GLN A 133 17.34 31.79 -2.99
N TRP A 134 16.95 31.48 -4.24
CA TRP A 134 15.72 30.74 -4.57
C TRP A 134 14.42 31.45 -4.17
N PHE A 135 14.35 32.77 -4.35
CA PHE A 135 13.12 33.52 -4.07
C PHE A 135 11.97 33.08 -4.97
N GLY A 136 10.82 32.71 -4.38
CA GLY A 136 9.69 32.12 -5.09
C GLY A 136 9.71 30.59 -5.11
N ALA A 137 10.60 29.93 -4.35
CA ALA A 137 10.53 28.49 -4.13
C ALA A 137 9.28 28.06 -3.35
N THR A 138 8.78 28.96 -2.51
CA THR A 138 7.51 28.80 -1.77
C THR A 138 6.67 30.04 -2.02
N VAL A 139 5.40 29.85 -2.41
CA VAL A 139 4.42 30.92 -2.62
C VAL A 139 3.10 30.48 -2.00
N ARG A 140 2.52 31.33 -1.16
CA ARG A 140 1.19 31.14 -0.56
C ARG A 140 0.40 32.44 -0.58
N SER A 141 -0.91 32.36 -0.77
CA SER A 141 -1.80 33.51 -0.65
C SER A 141 -2.81 33.36 0.48
N HIS A 142 -3.19 34.49 1.09
CA HIS A 142 -4.28 34.58 2.05
C HIS A 142 -4.97 35.94 1.91
N GLY A 143 -6.20 35.93 1.37
CA GLY A 143 -6.92 37.17 1.06
C GLY A 143 -6.17 38.03 0.05
N ASP A 144 -5.84 39.26 0.45
CA ASP A 144 -5.10 40.24 -0.35
C ASP A 144 -3.57 40.08 -0.25
N THR A 145 -3.10 39.15 0.59
CA THR A 145 -1.70 39.00 0.96
C THR A 145 -1.04 37.82 0.26
N ILE A 146 0.22 37.98 -0.16
CA ILE A 146 1.05 36.90 -0.73
C ILE A 146 2.33 36.79 0.09
N LEU A 147 2.63 35.58 0.54
CA LEU A 147 3.91 35.20 1.14
C LEU A 147 4.77 34.50 0.09
N ALA A 148 5.98 34.99 -0.13
CA ALA A 148 6.97 34.39 -1.00
C ALA A 148 8.30 34.23 -0.26
N CYS A 149 8.94 33.07 -0.36
CA CYS A 149 10.17 32.79 0.39
C CYS A 149 11.38 32.47 -0.49
N ALA A 150 12.56 32.74 0.06
CA ALA A 150 13.89 32.46 -0.45
C ALA A 150 14.64 31.57 0.56
N PRO A 151 14.47 30.24 0.50
CA PRO A 151 15.03 29.33 1.51
C PRO A 151 16.56 29.27 1.53
N LEU A 152 17.23 29.62 0.42
CA LEU A 152 18.69 29.62 0.30
C LEU A 152 19.31 31.02 0.50
N TYR A 153 18.50 32.00 0.91
CA TYR A 153 18.99 33.31 1.32
C TYR A 153 20.02 33.15 2.44
N SER A 154 21.18 33.76 2.23
CA SER A 154 22.29 33.70 3.18
C SER A 154 22.49 35.03 3.89
N TRP A 155 22.76 34.94 5.18
CA TRP A 155 22.97 36.07 6.07
C TRP A 155 24.30 35.91 6.80
N ARG A 156 25.02 37.01 6.95
CA ARG A 156 26.27 37.07 7.73
C ARG A 156 26.03 37.90 8.99
N THR A 157 26.37 37.31 10.12
CA THR A 157 26.37 38.03 11.40
C THR A 157 27.56 38.97 11.55
N GLU A 158 27.47 39.89 12.52
CA GLU A 158 28.51 40.86 12.84
C GLU A 158 29.79 40.25 13.48
N LYS A 159 29.89 38.92 13.59
CA LYS A 159 31.09 38.23 14.08
C LYS A 159 32.23 38.34 13.05
N GLU A 160 33.49 38.33 13.52
CA GLU A 160 34.69 38.48 12.67
C GLU A 160 34.86 37.36 11.63
N ASP A 161 34.14 36.24 11.77
CA ASP A 161 34.21 35.12 10.85
C ASP A 161 33.55 35.41 9.47
N PRO A 162 34.17 34.97 8.36
CA PRO A 162 33.69 35.21 7.00
C PRO A 162 32.57 34.26 6.53
N HIS A 163 31.97 33.47 7.41
CA HIS A 163 30.95 32.48 7.02
C HIS A 163 29.58 33.14 6.81
N SER A 164 28.91 32.77 5.72
CA SER A 164 27.53 33.15 5.42
C SER A 164 26.61 31.96 5.73
N ASP A 165 25.59 32.18 6.56
CA ASP A 165 24.68 31.15 7.05
C ASP A 165 23.35 31.20 6.27
N ALA A 166 22.90 30.05 5.75
CA ALA A 166 21.67 29.93 4.96
C ALA A 166 20.40 29.98 5.82
N THR A 167 20.13 31.15 6.40
CA THR A 167 19.02 31.37 7.34
C THR A 167 17.64 31.29 6.68
N GLY A 168 17.54 31.69 5.41
CA GLY A 168 16.27 31.85 4.70
C GLY A 168 15.54 33.15 5.06
N THR A 169 14.75 33.68 4.12
CA THR A 169 13.91 34.87 4.32
C THR A 169 12.60 34.74 3.54
N CYS A 170 11.56 35.42 3.98
CA CYS A 170 10.29 35.55 3.28
C CYS A 170 9.88 37.02 3.14
N TYR A 171 9.05 37.30 2.14
CA TYR A 171 8.44 38.60 1.93
C TYR A 171 6.93 38.46 1.86
N LEU A 172 6.22 39.35 2.54
CA LEU A 172 4.78 39.52 2.43
C LEU A 172 4.49 40.72 1.53
N SER A 173 3.69 40.51 0.49
CA SER A 173 3.01 41.57 -0.27
C SER A 173 1.65 41.78 0.37
N VAL A 174 1.33 43.01 0.79
CA VAL A 174 0.04 43.37 1.39
C VAL A 174 -0.62 44.50 0.61
N GLN A 175 -1.94 44.64 0.74
CA GLN A 175 -2.72 45.69 0.07
C GLN A 175 -2.59 45.64 -1.47
N ASN A 176 -2.61 44.44 -2.07
CA ASN A 176 -2.56 44.25 -3.52
C ASN A 176 -1.29 44.87 -4.17
N PHE A 177 -0.11 44.44 -3.70
CA PHE A 177 1.23 44.82 -4.21
C PHE A 177 1.72 46.23 -3.89
N THR A 178 1.10 46.95 -2.95
CA THR A 178 1.52 48.33 -2.62
C THR A 178 2.52 48.41 -1.47
N LYS A 179 2.56 47.41 -0.59
CA LYS A 179 3.50 47.37 0.55
C LYS A 179 4.13 45.99 0.66
N PHE A 180 5.44 45.96 0.87
CA PHE A 180 6.23 44.74 1.03
C PHE A 180 6.90 44.71 2.40
N VAL A 181 6.88 43.54 3.05
CA VAL A 181 7.40 43.34 4.40
C VAL A 181 8.31 42.12 4.42
N GLU A 182 9.56 42.29 4.86
CA GLU A 182 10.50 41.17 5.05
C GLU A 182 10.24 40.48 6.39
N TYR A 183 10.06 39.16 6.36
CA TYR A 183 9.93 38.28 7.52
C TYR A 183 10.99 37.18 7.48
N ALA A 184 12.00 37.30 8.34
CA ALA A 184 13.15 36.40 8.42
C ALA A 184 13.38 35.91 9.86
N PRO A 185 12.50 35.04 10.40
CA PRO A 185 12.51 34.69 11.83
C PRO A 185 13.75 33.90 12.27
N CYS A 186 14.46 33.27 11.34
CA CYS A 186 15.70 32.53 11.62
C CYS A 186 16.95 33.41 11.63
N ARG A 187 16.83 34.71 11.33
CA ARG A 187 17.93 35.66 11.44
C ARG A 187 18.08 36.10 12.90
N THR A 188 18.71 35.25 13.70
CA THR A 188 18.92 35.47 15.14
C THR A 188 20.41 35.54 15.51
N GLU A 189 20.71 35.88 16.77
CA GLU A 189 22.08 35.95 17.29
C GLU A 189 22.76 34.55 17.38
N ILE A 190 21.97 33.47 17.39
CA ILE A 190 22.45 32.08 17.46
C ILE A 190 22.59 31.53 16.04
N ASN A 191 23.58 32.05 15.32
CA ASN A 191 23.73 31.88 13.88
C ASN A 191 24.55 30.66 13.44
N ASP A 192 25.02 29.81 14.36
CA ASP A 192 25.83 28.64 14.00
C ASP A 192 24.93 27.40 13.76
N ALA A 193 25.52 26.27 13.36
CA ALA A 193 24.82 24.99 13.18
C ALA A 193 24.07 24.51 14.45
N VAL A 194 24.56 24.90 15.63
CA VAL A 194 23.91 24.63 16.92
C VAL A 194 22.57 25.37 17.05
N GLY A 195 22.41 26.51 16.37
CA GLY A 195 21.23 27.38 16.41
C GLY A 195 20.45 27.37 15.10
N GLN A 196 20.20 28.55 14.52
CA GLN A 196 19.33 28.74 13.37
C GLN A 196 20.08 29.18 12.09
N GLY A 197 21.42 29.08 12.08
CA GLY A 197 22.24 29.49 10.93
C GLY A 197 21.83 28.87 9.60
N TYR A 198 21.62 27.56 9.60
CA TYR A 198 21.20 26.80 8.42
C TYR A 198 19.70 26.55 8.36
N CYS A 199 18.89 27.35 9.08
CA CYS A 199 17.45 27.13 9.20
C CYS A 199 16.74 26.91 7.86
N GLN A 200 17.11 27.68 6.82
CA GLN A 200 16.41 27.73 5.54
C GLN A 200 14.91 28.03 5.71
N GLY A 201 14.59 28.99 6.57
CA GLY A 201 13.22 29.38 6.89
C GLY A 201 12.43 29.77 5.65
N GLY A 202 11.25 29.16 5.47
CA GLY A 202 10.43 29.31 4.27
C GLY A 202 10.64 28.23 3.23
N PHE A 203 11.36 27.16 3.57
CA PHE A 203 11.41 25.93 2.77
C PHE A 203 10.02 25.35 2.51
N SER A 204 9.16 25.39 3.52
CA SER A 204 7.72 25.18 3.39
C SER A 204 6.97 26.26 4.16
N ALA A 205 5.74 26.56 3.73
CA ALA A 205 4.90 27.56 4.36
C ALA A 205 3.43 27.26 4.12
N ASP A 206 2.59 27.71 5.05
CA ASP A 206 1.14 27.77 4.88
C ASP A 206 0.51 28.90 5.70
N PHE A 207 -0.76 29.16 5.41
CA PHE A 207 -1.61 30.05 6.21
C PHE A 207 -2.70 29.25 6.90
N THR A 208 -2.93 29.59 8.16
CA THR A 208 -4.19 29.29 8.84
C THR A 208 -5.33 30.17 8.31
N THR A 209 -6.56 29.73 8.53
CA THR A 209 -7.78 30.47 8.19
C THR A 209 -7.83 31.86 8.83
N ASP A 210 -7.34 32.02 10.06
CA ASP A 210 -7.25 33.30 10.78
C ASP A 210 -6.12 34.23 10.27
N GLY A 211 -5.23 33.71 9.42
CA GLY A 211 -4.16 34.49 8.79
C GLY A 211 -2.82 34.45 9.52
N LYS A 212 -2.59 33.52 10.45
CA LYS A 212 -1.22 33.23 10.94
C LYS A 212 -0.40 32.54 9.86
N VAL A 213 0.82 33.03 9.72
CA VAL A 213 1.86 32.41 8.89
C VAL A 213 2.47 31.24 9.66
N VAL A 214 2.63 30.10 9.01
CA VAL A 214 3.36 28.93 9.53
C VAL A 214 4.51 28.64 8.58
N LEU A 215 5.75 28.64 9.09
CA LEU A 215 6.99 28.45 8.31
C LEU A 215 7.77 27.24 8.80
N GLY A 216 8.34 26.53 7.83
CA GLY A 216 9.22 25.38 8.04
C GLY A 216 10.67 25.76 7.77
N GLY A 217 11.54 25.37 8.68
CA GLY A 217 12.99 25.57 8.62
C GLY A 217 13.73 24.26 8.91
N PRO A 218 13.92 23.39 7.91
CA PRO A 218 14.44 22.03 8.12
C PRO A 218 15.89 21.96 8.60
N GLY A 219 16.67 23.03 8.50
CA GLY A 219 18.09 23.01 8.87
C GLY A 219 18.43 23.60 10.25
N SER A 220 17.43 24.05 11.02
CA SER A 220 17.67 24.51 12.40
C SER A 220 18.18 23.38 13.30
N TYR A 221 19.05 23.72 14.25
CA TYR A 221 19.56 22.85 15.31
C TYR A 221 20.18 21.55 14.76
N PHE A 222 21.32 21.62 14.07
CA PHE A 222 21.94 20.46 13.40
C PHE A 222 20.95 19.68 12.53
N TRP A 223 20.15 20.40 11.74
CA TRP A 223 19.16 19.80 10.86
C TRP A 223 18.08 18.94 11.56
N GLN A 224 17.86 19.15 12.86
CA GLN A 224 16.63 18.67 13.52
C GLN A 224 15.40 19.22 12.80
N GLY A 225 15.47 20.51 12.43
CA GLY A 225 14.40 21.28 11.81
C GLY A 225 13.54 22.03 12.81
N GLN A 226 12.70 22.92 12.30
CA GLN A 226 11.90 23.84 13.11
C GLN A 226 10.61 24.24 12.41
N VAL A 227 9.57 24.50 13.21
CA VAL A 227 8.34 25.16 12.78
C VAL A 227 8.19 26.46 13.55
N ILE A 228 7.85 27.54 12.84
CA ILE A 228 7.74 28.89 13.38
C ILE A 228 6.38 29.47 12.94
N SER A 229 5.64 30.09 13.85
CA SER A 229 4.38 30.75 13.53
C SER A 229 4.28 32.16 14.10
N ALA A 230 3.65 33.06 13.35
CA ALA A 230 3.34 34.43 13.78
C ALA A 230 2.10 34.95 13.02
N ALA A 231 1.33 35.84 13.65
CA ALA A 231 0.20 36.50 13.00
C ALA A 231 0.69 37.49 11.93
N LYS A 232 0.01 37.55 10.78
CA LYS A 232 0.41 38.46 9.69
C LYS A 232 0.38 39.92 10.12
N GLU A 233 -0.58 40.31 10.96
CA GLU A 233 -0.73 41.68 11.46
C GLU A 233 0.48 42.10 12.32
N ASP A 234 0.97 41.19 13.17
CA ASP A 234 2.12 41.45 14.04
C ASP A 234 3.42 41.55 13.25
N ILE A 235 3.59 40.73 12.21
CA ILE A 235 4.71 40.83 11.27
C ILE A 235 4.71 42.20 10.59
N ILE A 236 3.55 42.64 10.07
CA ILE A 236 3.41 43.93 9.37
C ILE A 236 3.69 45.11 10.31
N LYS A 237 3.27 45.00 11.57
CA LYS A 237 3.44 46.03 12.61
C LYS A 237 4.90 46.15 13.06
N ALA A 238 5.61 45.04 13.15
CA ALA A 238 7.01 45.01 13.61
C ALA A 238 8.01 45.51 12.54
N TYR A 239 7.61 45.51 11.26
CA TYR A 239 8.50 45.86 10.16
C TYR A 239 8.77 47.37 10.03
N TYR A 240 10.06 47.72 10.00
CA TYR A 240 10.54 49.08 9.72
C TYR A 240 11.53 49.05 8.54
N PRO A 241 11.26 49.78 7.44
CA PRO A 241 12.15 49.84 6.29
C PRO A 241 13.58 50.29 6.68
N GLY A 242 14.59 49.65 6.11
CA GLY A 242 16.00 49.96 6.36
C GLY A 242 16.61 49.30 7.60
N TYR A 243 15.80 48.62 8.43
CA TYR A 243 16.28 47.84 9.57
C TYR A 243 15.93 46.36 9.41
N PHE A 244 16.81 45.51 9.93
CA PHE A 244 16.55 44.08 9.96
C PHE A 244 15.52 43.75 11.04
N LEU A 245 14.39 43.17 10.64
CA LEU A 245 13.44 42.57 11.58
C LEU A 245 14.13 41.42 12.34
N GLN A 246 14.20 41.53 13.67
CA GLN A 246 14.86 40.55 14.55
C GLN A 246 13.87 39.75 15.41
N SER A 247 12.71 40.32 15.76
CA SER A 247 11.68 39.64 16.55
C SER A 247 10.29 40.17 16.22
N VAL A 248 9.29 39.30 16.37
CA VAL A 248 7.86 39.63 16.22
C VAL A 248 7.16 39.26 17.52
N GLU A 249 6.35 40.16 18.06
CA GLU A 249 5.56 39.91 19.25
C GLU A 249 4.56 38.76 19.00
N GLY A 250 4.43 37.81 19.92
CA GLY A 250 3.54 36.66 19.75
C GLY A 250 4.08 35.54 18.84
N GLN A 251 5.28 35.68 18.27
CA GLN A 251 5.92 34.60 17.51
C GLN A 251 6.18 33.37 18.40
N SER A 252 5.79 32.20 17.90
CA SER A 252 5.99 30.91 18.55
C SER A 252 6.86 30.01 17.66
N GLN A 253 7.68 29.15 18.26
CA GLN A 253 8.59 28.27 17.51
C GLN A 253 8.92 26.99 18.28
N THR A 254 9.16 25.89 17.56
CA THR A 254 9.71 24.66 18.15
C THR A 254 11.15 24.89 18.62
N ARG A 255 11.59 24.12 19.63
CA ARG A 255 12.88 24.28 20.32
C ARG A 255 13.80 23.11 20.02
N GLN A 256 15.11 23.34 20.19
CA GLN A 256 16.13 22.29 20.11
C GLN A 256 15.84 21.14 21.09
N VAL A 257 16.02 19.93 20.60
CA VAL A 257 15.94 18.69 21.38
C VAL A 257 17.29 17.98 21.41
N LYS A 258 17.35 16.78 21.99
CA LYS A 258 18.57 15.97 22.08
C LYS A 258 19.11 15.62 20.69
N SER A 259 20.42 15.39 20.61
CA SER A 259 21.15 15.08 19.37
C SER A 259 20.71 13.81 18.65
N GLU A 260 19.91 12.95 19.30
CA GLU A 260 19.28 11.76 18.67
C GLU A 260 18.33 12.13 17.53
N HIS A 261 17.85 13.38 17.50
CA HIS A 261 16.94 13.90 16.48
C HIS A 261 17.64 14.77 15.42
N ASP A 262 18.96 14.91 15.47
CA ASP A 262 19.71 15.62 14.43
C ASP A 262 19.43 14.99 13.06
N ASP A 263 19.58 15.78 11.99
CA ASP A 263 19.36 15.33 10.61
C ASP A 263 17.94 14.86 10.25
N SER A 264 16.92 15.23 11.02
CA SER A 264 15.51 14.80 10.85
C SER A 264 14.70 15.63 9.85
N TYR A 265 15.05 16.90 9.63
CA TYR A 265 14.38 17.85 8.73
C TYR A 265 12.91 18.16 9.09
N GLN A 266 12.59 18.43 10.36
CA GLN A 266 11.26 18.91 10.73
C GLN A 266 10.92 20.23 10.02
N GLY A 267 9.70 20.30 9.46
CA GLY A 267 9.27 21.46 8.67
C GLY A 267 9.68 21.38 7.19
N TYR A 268 10.06 20.18 6.72
CA TYR A 268 10.28 19.94 5.29
C TYR A 268 8.99 20.18 4.48
N SER A 269 7.85 19.78 5.05
CA SER A 269 6.51 20.08 4.54
C SER A 269 5.61 20.51 5.67
N ILE A 270 4.64 21.38 5.38
CA ILE A 270 3.69 21.95 6.34
C ILE A 270 2.28 21.88 5.74
N ALA A 271 1.32 21.56 6.60
CA ALA A 271 -0.11 21.77 6.37
C ALA A 271 -0.77 22.21 7.69
N VAL A 272 -1.98 22.77 7.61
CA VAL A 272 -2.75 23.25 8.76
C VAL A 272 -4.12 22.56 8.83
N GLY A 273 -4.62 22.31 10.04
CA GLY A 273 -5.96 21.72 10.21
C GLY A 273 -6.30 21.48 11.67
N GLU A 274 -7.58 21.29 11.98
CA GLU A 274 -8.07 21.09 13.35
C GLU A 274 -8.00 19.62 13.77
N PHE A 275 -7.12 19.27 14.72
CA PHE A 275 -6.95 17.89 15.21
C PHE A 275 -7.22 17.75 16.72
N SER A 276 -7.08 18.83 17.49
CA SER A 276 -7.17 18.83 18.96
C SER A 276 -8.60 18.90 19.50
N GLY A 277 -9.56 19.39 18.71
CA GLY A 277 -10.95 19.62 19.10
C GLY A 277 -11.18 20.96 19.81
N ASP A 278 -10.21 21.88 19.79
CA ASP A 278 -10.27 23.18 20.45
C ASP A 278 -10.66 24.35 19.53
N GLN A 279 -10.95 24.07 18.25
CA GLN A 279 -11.32 25.02 17.21
C GLN A 279 -10.18 25.96 16.76
N THR A 280 -8.96 25.73 17.24
CA THR A 280 -7.75 26.40 16.75
C THR A 280 -6.98 25.45 15.86
N GLU A 281 -6.79 25.84 14.60
CA GLU A 281 -6.03 25.01 13.65
C GLU A 281 -4.62 24.68 14.18
N ASP A 282 -4.32 23.39 14.16
CA ASP A 282 -3.06 22.80 14.52
C ASP A 282 -2.14 22.69 13.28
N PHE A 283 -0.87 22.40 13.53
CA PHE A 283 0.15 22.36 12.47
C PHE A 283 0.66 20.94 12.25
N VAL A 284 0.64 20.50 11.00
CA VAL A 284 1.22 19.22 10.60
C VAL A 284 2.59 19.48 9.98
N ALA A 285 3.63 18.87 10.54
CA ALA A 285 5.01 19.01 10.08
C ALA A 285 5.57 17.67 9.59
N GLY A 286 6.01 17.64 8.33
CA GLY A 286 6.77 16.52 7.78
C GLY A 286 8.21 16.49 8.28
N VAL A 287 8.68 15.30 8.65
CA VAL A 287 10.01 15.02 9.21
C VAL A 287 10.61 13.80 8.46
N PRO A 288 10.92 13.93 7.16
CA PRO A 288 11.16 12.79 6.26
C PRO A 288 12.39 11.94 6.58
N LYS A 289 13.34 12.47 7.36
CA LYS A 289 14.54 11.74 7.81
C LYS A 289 14.47 11.32 9.29
N GLY A 290 13.37 11.62 9.97
CA GLY A 290 13.15 11.25 11.36
C GLY A 290 13.22 9.75 11.61
N LEU A 291 13.55 9.37 12.85
CA LEU A 291 13.59 8.00 13.35
C LEU A 291 14.39 7.05 12.44
N MET A 292 15.70 7.27 12.29
CA MET A 292 16.57 6.43 11.46
C MET A 292 16.12 6.31 9.99
N LEU A 293 15.70 7.43 9.37
CA LEU A 293 15.25 7.49 7.97
C LEU A 293 13.95 6.73 7.65
N TYR A 294 13.21 6.23 8.65
CA TYR A 294 11.83 5.76 8.42
C TYR A 294 10.91 6.92 7.99
N GLY A 295 11.24 8.14 8.42
CA GLY A 295 10.43 9.32 8.22
C GLY A 295 9.28 9.37 9.21
N SER A 296 8.87 10.58 9.57
CA SER A 296 7.75 10.79 10.48
C SER A 296 6.96 12.05 10.13
N VAL A 297 5.74 12.14 10.65
CA VAL A 297 4.90 13.34 10.60
C VAL A 297 4.46 13.67 12.02
N SER A 298 4.62 14.93 12.42
CA SER A 298 4.27 15.43 13.74
C SER A 298 3.09 16.38 13.65
N ILE A 299 2.06 16.16 14.45
CA ILE A 299 0.99 17.14 14.65
C ILE A 299 1.34 17.97 15.90
N LEU A 300 1.42 19.29 15.73
CA LEU A 300 1.82 20.28 16.72
C LEU A 300 0.61 21.13 17.09
N ASN A 301 0.45 21.44 18.37
CA ASN A 301 -0.65 22.30 18.81
C ASN A 301 -0.52 23.72 18.22
N GLY A 302 -1.63 24.27 17.71
CA GLY A 302 -1.67 25.58 17.06
C GLY A 302 -1.31 26.78 17.95
N THR A 303 -1.37 26.62 19.29
CA THR A 303 -1.09 27.70 20.25
C THR A 303 0.35 27.70 20.76
N ASP A 304 0.91 26.54 21.11
CA ASP A 304 2.22 26.42 21.78
C ASP A 304 3.26 25.59 21.02
N LEU A 305 2.91 25.06 19.84
CA LEU A 305 3.76 24.21 18.98
C LEU A 305 4.31 22.96 19.66
N LYS A 306 3.70 22.49 20.76
CA LYS A 306 4.06 21.19 21.34
C LYS A 306 3.54 20.06 20.48
N THR A 307 4.36 19.02 20.34
CA THR A 307 3.97 17.80 19.65
C THR A 307 2.87 17.07 20.41
N MET A 308 1.75 16.82 19.74
CA MET A 308 0.60 16.08 20.28
C MET A 308 0.64 14.61 19.89
N ILE A 309 0.88 14.34 18.60
CA ILE A 309 0.96 12.97 18.06
C ILE A 309 1.99 12.89 16.94
N ASN A 310 2.63 11.73 16.81
CA ASN A 310 3.61 11.43 15.77
C ASN A 310 3.23 10.15 15.04
N TYR A 311 3.32 10.18 13.71
CA TYR A 311 3.18 9.02 12.83
C TYR A 311 4.52 8.69 12.20
N THR A 312 4.83 7.40 12.10
CA THR A 312 6.11 6.91 11.55
C THR A 312 5.86 6.14 10.26
N GLY A 313 6.72 6.34 9.26
CA GLY A 313 6.68 5.58 8.01
C GLY A 313 7.03 4.10 8.21
N GLU A 314 6.56 3.24 7.31
CA GLU A 314 6.78 1.79 7.42
C GLU A 314 8.14 1.32 6.85
N GLN A 315 8.80 2.13 6.02
CA GLN A 315 10.00 1.74 5.28
C GLN A 315 11.08 2.82 5.33
N MET A 316 12.28 2.43 5.73
CA MET A 316 13.49 3.26 5.72
C MET A 316 13.80 3.77 4.31
N GLY A 317 14.11 5.06 4.17
CA GLY A 317 14.46 5.69 2.90
C GLY A 317 13.27 5.99 1.99
N SER A 318 12.04 5.71 2.42
CA SER A 318 10.82 6.02 1.64
C SER A 318 10.48 7.51 1.61
N TYR A 319 11.13 8.30 2.48
CA TYR A 319 10.94 9.74 2.62
C TYR A 319 9.51 10.11 3.09
N PHE A 320 8.92 9.28 3.97
CA PHE A 320 7.59 9.51 4.55
C PHE A 320 7.52 10.85 5.28
N GLY A 321 6.58 11.72 4.87
CA GLY A 321 6.52 13.12 5.33
C GLY A 321 7.10 14.12 4.32
N TYR A 322 7.44 13.68 3.10
CA TYR A 322 7.86 14.56 2.01
C TYR A 322 6.79 15.59 1.66
N ALA A 323 5.54 15.14 1.58
CA ALA A 323 4.37 15.98 1.37
C ALA A 323 3.31 15.63 2.41
N VAL A 324 2.64 16.65 2.94
CA VAL A 324 1.51 16.53 3.84
C VAL A 324 0.37 17.39 3.31
N ALA A 325 -0.87 16.93 3.47
CA ALA A 325 -2.06 17.68 3.13
C ALA A 325 -3.17 17.34 4.13
N THR A 326 -4.06 18.31 4.34
CA THR A 326 -5.18 18.21 5.29
C THR A 326 -6.47 18.63 4.58
N THR A 327 -7.50 17.79 4.68
CA THR A 327 -8.83 18.08 4.10
C THR A 327 -9.84 17.06 4.63
N ASP A 328 -11.09 17.45 4.80
CA ASP A 328 -12.18 16.54 5.20
C ASP A 328 -12.66 15.72 3.98
N ILE A 329 -12.16 14.50 3.79
CA ILE A 329 -12.42 13.68 2.59
C ILE A 329 -13.78 12.97 2.68
N ASN A 330 -14.18 12.59 3.89
CA ASN A 330 -15.41 11.84 4.14
C ASN A 330 -16.59 12.71 4.60
N SER A 331 -16.42 14.03 4.65
CA SER A 331 -17.42 15.04 4.97
C SER A 331 -18.12 14.82 6.31
N ASP A 332 -17.32 14.46 7.32
CA ASP A 332 -17.78 14.33 8.70
C ASP A 332 -17.50 15.58 9.57
N GLY A 333 -16.90 16.62 8.97
CA GLY A 333 -16.57 17.88 9.61
C GLY A 333 -15.22 17.90 10.31
N MET A 334 -14.44 16.81 10.25
CA MET A 334 -13.08 16.74 10.79
C MET A 334 -12.05 16.70 9.66
N ALA A 335 -10.85 17.25 9.91
CA ALA A 335 -9.79 17.24 8.92
C ALA A 335 -9.11 15.86 8.86
N ASP A 336 -9.01 15.27 7.67
CA ASP A 336 -8.19 14.08 7.45
C ASP A 336 -6.77 14.45 7.07
N LEU A 337 -5.82 13.55 7.35
CA LEU A 337 -4.41 13.73 7.05
C LEU A 337 -3.94 12.80 5.93
N LEU A 338 -3.32 13.36 4.90
CA LEU A 338 -2.62 12.61 3.86
C LEU A 338 -1.11 12.83 3.95
N VAL A 339 -0.35 11.73 3.82
CA VAL A 339 1.11 11.76 3.89
C VAL A 339 1.74 11.05 2.69
N GLY A 340 2.63 11.73 1.99
CA GLY A 340 3.40 11.20 0.87
C GLY A 340 4.73 10.56 1.30
N ALA A 341 5.03 9.41 0.69
CA ALA A 341 6.31 8.71 0.74
C ALA A 341 6.75 8.36 -0.71
N PRO A 342 7.24 9.35 -1.47
CA PRO A 342 7.47 9.21 -2.91
C PRO A 342 8.54 8.18 -3.28
N MET A 343 9.45 7.84 -2.37
CA MET A 343 10.53 6.87 -2.60
C MET A 343 10.18 5.47 -2.06
N PHE A 344 8.91 5.22 -1.73
CA PHE A 344 8.47 3.93 -1.21
C PHE A 344 8.66 2.82 -2.25
N MET A 345 9.27 1.71 -1.83
CA MET A 345 9.52 0.55 -2.69
C MET A 345 8.55 -0.59 -2.42
N VAL A 346 7.97 -1.13 -3.48
CA VAL A 346 7.09 -2.30 -3.47
C VAL A 346 7.85 -3.50 -4.04
N ARG A 347 7.50 -4.70 -3.57
CA ARG A 347 8.06 -5.93 -4.14
C ARG A 347 7.30 -6.31 -5.41
N GLY A 348 7.96 -6.22 -6.55
CA GLY A 348 7.40 -6.59 -7.85
C GLY A 348 7.16 -8.10 -7.99
N SER A 349 6.51 -8.51 -9.08
CA SER A 349 6.21 -9.94 -9.35
C SER A 349 7.45 -10.81 -9.51
N ASP A 350 8.59 -10.21 -9.87
CA ASP A 350 9.89 -10.86 -9.98
C ASP A 350 10.64 -10.93 -8.62
N GLY A 351 10.04 -10.42 -7.55
CA GLY A 351 10.59 -10.37 -6.20
C GLY A 351 11.55 -9.21 -5.92
N ARG A 352 11.83 -8.34 -6.91
CA ARG A 352 12.70 -7.16 -6.76
C ARG A 352 11.95 -5.99 -6.13
N LEU A 353 12.71 -5.09 -5.51
CA LEU A 353 12.18 -3.84 -4.98
C LEU A 353 12.12 -2.80 -6.10
N GLU A 354 10.94 -2.22 -6.29
CA GLU A 354 10.68 -1.20 -7.29
C GLU A 354 10.13 0.06 -6.58
N GLU A 355 10.80 1.20 -6.77
CA GLU A 355 10.35 2.49 -6.23
C GLU A 355 9.05 2.91 -6.94
N MET A 356 7.91 2.80 -6.26
CA MET A 356 6.59 3.13 -6.82
C MET A 356 6.01 4.40 -6.20
N GLY A 357 6.44 4.74 -4.98
CA GLY A 357 5.82 5.80 -4.18
C GLY A 357 4.49 5.37 -3.56
N ARG A 358 4.15 5.97 -2.43
CA ARG A 358 2.92 5.66 -1.67
C ARG A 358 2.37 6.91 -0.99
N VAL A 359 1.04 6.96 -0.86
CA VAL A 359 0.32 7.93 -0.05
C VAL A 359 -0.50 7.19 1.02
N TYR A 360 -0.39 7.66 2.25
CA TYR A 360 -1.12 7.19 3.42
C TYR A 360 -2.26 8.14 3.73
N VAL A 361 -3.44 7.61 4.04
CA VAL A 361 -4.63 8.38 4.38
C VAL A 361 -5.02 8.03 5.81
N TYR A 362 -5.05 9.03 6.68
CA TYR A 362 -5.44 8.92 8.08
C TYR A 362 -6.76 9.66 8.26
N LEU A 363 -7.84 8.93 8.53
CA LEU A 363 -9.15 9.51 8.75
C LEU A 363 -9.31 9.89 10.22
N GLN A 364 -9.70 11.13 10.48
CA GLN A 364 -9.96 11.57 11.86
C GLN A 364 -11.31 11.03 12.32
N ARG A 365 -11.36 10.32 13.45
CA ARG A 365 -12.60 9.78 14.05
C ARG A 365 -12.99 10.49 15.34
N GLY A 366 -12.07 11.26 15.89
CA GLY A 366 -12.25 12.11 17.05
C GLY A 366 -10.99 12.93 17.32
N PRO A 367 -11.00 13.81 18.33
CA PRO A 367 -9.84 14.60 18.70
C PRO A 367 -8.60 13.72 18.92
N LEU A 368 -7.54 13.97 18.16
CA LEU A 368 -6.27 13.22 18.14
C LEU A 368 -6.41 11.70 17.87
N ASP A 369 -7.56 11.22 17.38
CA ASP A 369 -7.79 9.84 16.95
C ASP A 369 -7.84 9.78 15.42
N LEU A 370 -6.67 9.65 14.78
CA LEU A 370 -6.60 9.42 13.34
C LEU A 370 -6.30 7.95 13.04
N GLN A 371 -7.19 7.34 12.26
CA GLN A 371 -7.14 5.93 11.90
C GLN A 371 -6.63 5.74 10.47
N LEU A 372 -5.63 4.89 10.32
CA LEU A 372 -5.03 4.59 9.02
C LEU A 372 -5.99 3.79 8.14
N ARG A 373 -6.31 4.31 6.96
CA ARG A 373 -7.14 3.63 5.97
C ARG A 373 -6.31 2.65 5.13
N LEU A 374 -6.78 1.41 5.03
CA LEU A 374 -6.20 0.32 4.23
C LEU A 374 -7.16 -0.15 3.14
N PRO A 375 -6.71 -0.44 1.91
CA PRO A 375 -5.31 -0.44 1.44
C PRO A 375 -4.74 0.98 1.21
N HIS A 376 -3.42 1.10 1.22
CA HIS A 376 -2.72 2.35 0.89
C HIS A 376 -2.76 2.65 -0.61
N LEU A 377 -2.77 3.94 -0.96
CA LEU A 377 -2.63 4.37 -2.35
C LEU A 377 -1.18 4.24 -2.78
N THR A 378 -0.92 3.32 -3.71
CA THR A 378 0.43 3.03 -4.19
C THR A 378 0.53 3.41 -5.67
N GLY A 379 1.64 4.04 -6.06
CA GLY A 379 1.88 4.40 -7.45
C GLY A 379 1.98 3.18 -8.36
N THR A 380 1.72 3.38 -9.65
CA THR A 380 1.77 2.32 -10.67
C THR A 380 3.03 2.37 -11.52
N GLN A 381 3.88 3.38 -11.34
CA GLN A 381 5.04 3.64 -12.19
C GLN A 381 6.35 3.67 -11.42
N VAL A 382 7.30 2.87 -11.89
CA VAL A 382 8.64 2.78 -11.31
C VAL A 382 9.38 4.11 -11.47
N PHE A 383 9.98 4.60 -10.38
CA PHE A 383 10.68 5.89 -10.29
C PHE A 383 9.82 7.11 -10.62
N GLY A 384 8.49 6.95 -10.67
CA GLY A 384 7.56 8.04 -10.96
C GLY A 384 7.40 9.03 -9.79
N ARG A 385 7.74 8.58 -8.56
CA ARG A 385 7.62 9.32 -7.29
C ARG A 385 6.19 9.75 -6.97
N PHE A 386 5.27 8.79 -7.02
CA PHE A 386 3.88 8.99 -6.62
C PHE A 386 3.77 9.48 -5.17
N GLY A 387 3.03 10.56 -4.94
CA GLY A 387 2.93 11.20 -3.63
C GLY A 387 3.99 12.27 -3.38
N SER A 388 4.62 12.80 -4.44
CA SER A 388 5.51 13.97 -4.33
C SER A 388 4.75 15.23 -3.93
N THR A 389 3.53 15.41 -4.44
CA THR A 389 2.68 16.55 -4.11
C THR A 389 1.25 16.05 -3.93
N ILE A 390 0.60 16.51 -2.87
CA ILE A 390 -0.79 16.21 -2.56
C ILE A 390 -1.50 17.55 -2.44
N ALA A 391 -2.59 17.73 -3.20
CA ALA A 391 -3.37 18.95 -3.22
C ALA A 391 -4.84 18.64 -2.98
N PRO A 392 -5.43 19.16 -1.89
CA PRO A 392 -6.89 19.21 -1.75
C PRO A 392 -7.50 19.98 -2.91
N LEU A 393 -8.60 19.46 -3.47
CA LEU A 393 -9.32 20.07 -4.58
C LEU A 393 -10.66 20.66 -4.15
N GLY A 394 -11.08 20.45 -2.91
CA GLY A 394 -12.47 20.63 -2.51
C GLY A 394 -13.37 19.62 -3.21
N ASP A 395 -14.67 19.85 -3.20
CA ASP A 395 -15.65 19.00 -3.89
C ASP A 395 -15.63 19.29 -5.41
N LEU A 396 -14.77 18.57 -6.13
CA LEU A 396 -14.49 18.79 -7.56
C LEU A 396 -15.70 18.43 -8.41
N ASN A 397 -16.53 17.48 -7.97
CA ASN A 397 -17.68 16.98 -8.73
C ASN A 397 -19.03 17.36 -8.13
N GLN A 398 -19.02 18.12 -7.03
CA GLN A 398 -20.19 18.58 -6.31
C GLN A 398 -21.07 17.44 -5.76
N ASP A 399 -20.46 16.30 -5.40
CA ASP A 399 -21.16 15.13 -4.85
C ASP A 399 -21.31 15.15 -3.32
N GLY A 400 -20.74 16.16 -2.67
CA GLY A 400 -20.78 16.38 -1.23
C GLY A 400 -19.53 15.91 -0.48
N PHE A 401 -18.52 15.37 -1.16
CA PHE A 401 -17.25 14.93 -0.57
C PHE A 401 -16.06 15.68 -1.19
N ASN A 402 -15.02 15.97 -0.40
CA ASN A 402 -13.83 16.62 -0.93
C ASN A 402 -12.93 15.62 -1.68
N ASP A 403 -12.32 16.09 -2.75
CA ASP A 403 -11.46 15.34 -3.65
C ASP A 403 -9.99 15.78 -3.51
N VAL A 404 -9.08 14.93 -4.01
CA VAL A 404 -7.63 15.14 -3.88
C VAL A 404 -6.91 14.85 -5.19
N ALA A 405 -5.94 15.71 -5.55
CA ALA A 405 -4.95 15.44 -6.58
C ALA A 405 -3.64 14.93 -5.98
N ILE A 406 -3.09 13.86 -6.55
CA ILE A 406 -1.79 13.29 -6.17
C ILE A 406 -0.88 13.25 -7.39
N SER A 407 0.33 13.79 -7.27
CA SER A 407 1.28 13.82 -8.38
C SER A 407 2.24 12.64 -8.43
N CYS A 408 2.70 12.37 -9.65
CA CYS A 408 3.77 11.43 -10.01
C CYS A 408 4.65 12.14 -11.06
N PRO A 409 5.47 13.12 -10.63
CA PRO A 409 6.06 14.12 -11.53
C PRO A 409 7.08 13.58 -12.52
N PHE A 410 7.54 12.34 -12.33
CA PHE A 410 8.48 11.66 -13.23
C PHE A 410 7.84 10.45 -13.93
N GLY A 411 6.53 10.27 -13.77
CA GLY A 411 5.76 9.26 -14.48
C GLY A 411 5.41 9.65 -15.93
N GLY A 412 4.67 8.80 -16.61
CA GLY A 412 4.41 8.84 -18.05
C GLY A 412 5.44 8.02 -18.84
N GLU A 413 5.07 7.59 -20.05
CA GLU A 413 5.97 6.83 -20.94
C GLU A 413 7.25 7.64 -21.24
N ASP A 414 7.12 8.95 -21.45
CA ASP A 414 8.25 9.85 -21.73
C ASP A 414 8.73 10.63 -20.49
N ARG A 415 8.35 10.18 -19.27
CA ARG A 415 8.65 10.88 -18.00
C ARG A 415 8.19 12.34 -17.98
N GLN A 416 7.10 12.64 -18.68
CA GLN A 416 6.50 13.97 -18.78
C GLN A 416 5.83 14.43 -17.47
N GLY A 417 5.53 13.50 -16.55
CA GLY A 417 4.81 13.71 -15.29
C GLY A 417 3.31 13.44 -15.41
N LEU A 418 2.71 12.92 -14.34
CA LEU A 418 1.30 12.59 -14.23
C LEU A 418 0.68 13.19 -12.97
N VAL A 419 -0.62 13.52 -13.04
CA VAL A 419 -1.44 13.94 -11.90
C VAL A 419 -2.68 13.05 -11.86
N TYR A 420 -2.93 12.43 -10.72
CA TYR A 420 -4.06 11.53 -10.48
C TYR A 420 -5.11 12.24 -9.64
N ILE A 421 -6.37 12.19 -10.07
CA ILE A 421 -7.52 12.74 -9.34
C ILE A 421 -8.24 11.60 -8.64
N TYR A 422 -8.40 11.72 -7.33
CA TYR A 422 -9.07 10.74 -6.48
C TYR A 422 -10.30 11.37 -5.84
N ASN A 423 -11.46 10.71 -5.98
CA ASN A 423 -12.69 11.22 -5.38
C ASN A 423 -12.90 10.75 -3.94
N GLY A 424 -13.43 11.65 -3.11
CA GLY A 424 -13.90 11.35 -1.77
C GLY A 424 -15.18 10.52 -1.77
N TYR A 425 -15.49 9.92 -0.62
CA TYR A 425 -16.77 9.30 -0.28
C TYR A 425 -16.84 9.04 1.23
N SER A 426 -17.97 8.54 1.72
CA SER A 426 -18.22 8.35 3.16
C SER A 426 -17.19 7.53 3.94
N GLU A 427 -16.40 6.66 3.31
CA GLU A 427 -15.34 5.87 3.97
C GLU A 427 -13.91 6.34 3.64
N GLY A 428 -13.76 7.59 3.18
CA GLY A 428 -12.49 8.23 2.85
C GLY A 428 -12.29 8.40 1.35
N LEU A 429 -11.14 7.99 0.82
CA LEU A 429 -10.75 8.24 -0.57
C LEU A 429 -10.92 6.97 -1.43
N ARG A 430 -11.44 7.09 -2.66
CA ARG A 430 -11.58 5.95 -3.58
C ARG A 430 -10.19 5.41 -3.98
N GLU A 431 -10.09 4.09 -4.15
CA GLU A 431 -8.80 3.45 -4.49
C GLU A 431 -8.36 3.66 -5.95
N LYS A 432 -9.34 3.81 -6.86
CA LYS A 432 -9.09 4.06 -8.28
C LYS A 432 -9.24 5.55 -8.57
N PRO A 433 -8.28 6.17 -9.28
CA PRO A 433 -8.41 7.55 -9.71
C PRO A 433 -9.54 7.67 -10.74
N SER A 434 -10.30 8.75 -10.67
CA SER A 434 -11.38 9.06 -11.64
C SER A 434 -10.84 9.71 -12.91
N GLN A 435 -9.69 10.39 -12.82
CA GLN A 435 -9.01 11.01 -13.96
C GLN A 435 -7.50 10.97 -13.76
N VAL A 436 -6.77 10.81 -14.88
CA VAL A 436 -5.31 10.93 -14.92
C VAL A 436 -4.95 11.96 -15.96
N ILE A 437 -4.21 12.99 -15.56
CA ILE A 437 -3.77 14.08 -16.41
C ILE A 437 -2.30 13.90 -16.71
N SER A 438 -1.96 13.80 -18.00
CA SER A 438 -0.58 13.66 -18.47
C SER A 438 0.02 15.00 -18.87
N GLY A 439 1.29 15.22 -18.51
CA GLY A 439 2.05 16.37 -18.99
C GLY A 439 2.11 16.43 -20.52
N GLN A 440 1.95 17.63 -21.09
CA GLN A 440 1.93 17.87 -22.54
C GLN A 440 3.33 18.09 -23.13
N TRP A 441 4.36 18.21 -22.29
CA TRP A 441 5.72 18.53 -22.70
C TRP A 441 6.67 17.37 -22.44
N ALA A 442 7.48 17.05 -23.44
CA ALA A 442 8.55 16.07 -23.30
C ALA A 442 9.65 16.59 -22.36
N ALA A 443 10.36 15.66 -21.71
CA ALA A 443 11.54 15.98 -20.93
C ALA A 443 12.65 16.59 -21.80
N GLY A 444 13.32 17.62 -21.27
CA GLY A 444 14.48 18.26 -21.88
C GLY A 444 15.79 17.80 -21.24
N ALA A 445 16.70 18.74 -20.99
CA ALA A 445 17.92 18.47 -20.19
C ALA A 445 17.60 18.05 -18.74
N ILE A 446 16.45 18.48 -18.23
CA ILE A 446 15.84 18.04 -16.98
C ILE A 446 14.41 17.54 -17.27
N PRO A 447 13.86 16.61 -16.45
CA PRO A 447 12.47 16.18 -16.60
C PRO A 447 11.51 17.36 -16.51
N ALA A 448 10.41 17.33 -17.28
CA ALA A 448 9.41 18.41 -17.27
C ALA A 448 8.84 18.66 -15.86
N SER A 449 8.78 17.60 -15.04
CA SER A 449 8.36 17.66 -13.64
C SER A 449 6.93 18.19 -13.49
N PHE A 450 6.04 17.83 -14.43
CA PHE A 450 4.64 18.19 -14.39
C PHE A 450 3.97 17.57 -13.16
N GLY A 451 3.35 18.39 -12.31
CA GLY A 451 2.77 17.94 -11.04
C GLY A 451 3.69 18.10 -9.85
N PHE A 452 4.89 18.67 -10.01
CA PHE A 452 5.77 18.98 -8.87
C PHE A 452 5.14 20.01 -7.92
N ALA A 453 4.33 20.93 -8.45
CA ALA A 453 3.51 21.84 -7.66
C ALA A 453 2.05 21.71 -8.09
N LEU A 454 1.14 21.67 -7.12
CA LEU A 454 -0.30 21.55 -7.32
C LEU A 454 -1.04 22.47 -6.35
N ARG A 455 -2.08 23.14 -6.83
CA ARG A 455 -3.06 23.85 -5.99
C ARG A 455 -4.46 23.75 -6.58
N GLY A 456 -5.44 23.48 -5.73
CA GLY A 456 -6.85 23.36 -6.10
C GLY A 456 -7.78 24.11 -5.13
N ALA A 457 -9.02 23.64 -5.00
CA ALA A 457 -10.01 24.11 -4.03
C ALA A 457 -10.52 25.55 -4.20
N LYS A 458 -10.23 26.19 -5.34
CA LYS A 458 -10.74 27.52 -5.68
C LYS A 458 -11.38 27.49 -7.06
N ASP A 459 -12.59 28.02 -7.14
CA ASP A 459 -13.32 28.25 -8.39
C ASP A 459 -12.85 29.58 -8.98
N LEU A 460 -12.16 29.53 -10.12
CA LEU A 460 -11.53 30.69 -10.74
C LEU A 460 -12.48 31.39 -11.71
N ASP A 461 -13.35 30.64 -12.41
CA ASP A 461 -14.27 31.19 -13.41
C ASP A 461 -15.73 31.35 -12.91
N MET A 462 -15.96 31.10 -11.62
CA MET A 462 -17.26 31.23 -10.93
C MET A 462 -18.35 30.33 -11.52
N ASN A 463 -17.96 29.17 -12.07
CA ASN A 463 -18.89 28.21 -12.63
C ASN A 463 -19.51 27.27 -11.56
N GLY A 464 -19.09 27.41 -10.30
CA GLY A 464 -19.55 26.64 -9.15
C GLY A 464 -18.75 25.36 -8.89
N TYR A 465 -17.64 25.14 -9.60
CA TYR A 465 -16.74 24.01 -9.43
C TYR A 465 -15.31 24.49 -9.19
N PRO A 466 -14.54 23.87 -8.27
CA PRO A 466 -13.16 24.27 -8.03
C PRO A 466 -12.24 23.85 -9.18
N ASP A 467 -11.19 24.62 -9.42
CA ASP A 467 -10.22 24.40 -10.49
C ASP A 467 -8.88 23.88 -9.96
N LEU A 468 -7.97 23.49 -10.87
CA LEU A 468 -6.65 22.95 -10.54
C LEU A 468 -5.54 23.67 -11.31
N ILE A 469 -4.51 24.12 -10.60
CA ILE A 469 -3.26 24.60 -11.20
C ILE A 469 -2.16 23.56 -11.02
N VAL A 470 -1.43 23.29 -12.10
CA VAL A 470 -0.31 22.34 -12.14
C VAL A 470 0.96 23.04 -12.62
N GLY A 471 2.02 22.96 -11.81
CA GLY A 471 3.35 23.45 -12.15
C GLY A 471 4.20 22.40 -12.88
N ALA A 472 4.98 22.85 -13.85
CA ALA A 472 5.94 22.05 -14.62
C ALA A 472 7.26 22.84 -14.76
N PHE A 473 7.98 22.98 -13.64
CA PHE A 473 9.13 23.87 -13.55
C PHE A 473 10.28 23.49 -14.49
N GLY A 474 10.42 22.21 -14.84
CA GLY A 474 11.49 21.74 -15.73
C GLY A 474 11.39 22.29 -17.15
N VAL A 475 10.17 22.68 -17.55
CA VAL A 475 9.88 23.32 -18.85
C VAL A 475 9.44 24.78 -18.69
N ASN A 476 9.55 25.35 -17.48
CA ASN A 476 9.21 26.73 -17.14
C ASN A 476 7.73 27.09 -17.44
N LYS A 477 6.80 26.19 -17.11
CA LYS A 477 5.37 26.35 -17.39
C LYS A 477 4.49 26.05 -16.18
N ALA A 478 3.29 26.60 -16.20
CA ALA A 478 2.18 26.19 -15.34
C ALA A 478 0.89 26.12 -16.16
N VAL A 479 -0.05 25.30 -15.73
CA VAL A 479 -1.31 25.04 -16.44
C VAL A 479 -2.46 25.17 -15.48
N LEU A 480 -3.49 25.89 -15.89
CA LEU A 480 -4.77 25.92 -15.22
C LEU A 480 -5.76 25.00 -15.96
N TYR A 481 -6.25 24.00 -15.23
CA TYR A 481 -7.32 23.10 -15.62
C TYR A 481 -8.60 23.56 -14.96
N ARG A 482 -9.63 23.82 -15.77
CA ARG A 482 -10.93 24.25 -15.28
C ARG A 482 -11.91 23.09 -15.21
N SER A 483 -12.75 23.08 -14.20
CA SER A 483 -13.73 22.01 -13.99
C SER A 483 -14.98 22.22 -14.85
N ARG A 484 -15.40 21.17 -15.54
CA ARG A 484 -16.60 21.14 -16.38
C ARG A 484 -17.82 20.82 -15.53
N PRO A 485 -18.97 21.49 -15.73
CA PRO A 485 -20.22 21.13 -15.07
C PRO A 485 -20.64 19.70 -15.36
N ILE A 486 -21.10 18.98 -14.34
CA ILE A 486 -21.45 17.56 -14.43
C ILE A 486 -22.95 17.39 -14.61
N VAL A 487 -23.32 16.59 -15.60
CA VAL A 487 -24.71 16.22 -15.91
C VAL A 487 -24.97 14.80 -15.41
N ASN A 488 -25.86 14.68 -14.42
CA ASN A 488 -26.43 13.41 -13.98
C ASN A 488 -27.64 13.11 -14.83
N THR A 489 -27.59 11.99 -15.57
CA THR A 489 -28.72 11.60 -16.43
C THR A 489 -29.32 10.30 -15.98
N SER A 490 -30.64 10.21 -16.02
CA SER A 490 -31.34 8.95 -15.87
C SER A 490 -32.14 8.67 -17.12
N ALA A 491 -31.89 7.50 -17.71
CA ALA A 491 -32.58 7.03 -18.90
C ALA A 491 -33.32 5.74 -18.57
N SER A 492 -34.41 5.48 -19.29
CA SER A 492 -35.21 4.28 -19.15
C SER A 492 -35.62 3.77 -20.52
N LEU A 493 -35.54 2.47 -20.74
CA LEU A 493 -35.93 1.80 -21.98
C LEU A 493 -36.96 0.72 -21.65
N THR A 494 -38.11 0.75 -22.32
CA THR A 494 -39.22 -0.19 -22.07
C THR A 494 -39.78 -0.73 -23.37
N VAL A 495 -39.97 -2.06 -23.43
CA VAL A 495 -40.65 -2.77 -24.53
C VAL A 495 -41.91 -3.39 -23.95
N TYR A 496 -43.07 -3.06 -24.51
CA TYR A 496 -44.34 -3.58 -24.03
C TYR A 496 -45.27 -4.01 -25.19
N PRO A 497 -45.77 -5.26 -25.19
CA PRO A 497 -45.38 -6.37 -24.31
C PRO A 497 -43.92 -6.83 -24.52
N THR A 498 -43.31 -7.44 -23.50
CA THR A 498 -41.93 -7.99 -23.59
C THR A 498 -41.86 -9.26 -24.44
N MET A 499 -42.95 -10.03 -24.45
CA MET A 499 -43.15 -11.20 -25.31
C MET A 499 -43.84 -10.77 -26.61
N ILE A 500 -43.20 -11.02 -27.74
CA ILE A 500 -43.74 -10.75 -29.07
C ILE A 500 -44.36 -12.04 -29.59
N ASN A 501 -45.67 -12.05 -29.75
CA ASN A 501 -46.40 -13.15 -30.36
C ASN A 501 -46.37 -13.00 -31.91
N PRO A 502 -45.72 -13.90 -32.68
CA PRO A 502 -45.67 -13.82 -34.14
C PRO A 502 -47.05 -13.95 -34.83
N GLU A 503 -48.02 -14.58 -34.16
CA GLU A 503 -49.36 -14.80 -34.71
C GLU A 503 -50.24 -13.55 -34.62
N GLU A 504 -49.97 -12.65 -33.67
CA GLU A 504 -50.71 -11.41 -33.46
C GLU A 504 -50.23 -10.27 -34.37
N LYS A 505 -50.74 -10.25 -35.61
CA LYS A 505 -50.35 -9.26 -36.64
C LYS A 505 -51.18 -7.97 -36.57
N ASN A 506 -50.99 -7.18 -35.52
CA ASN A 506 -51.79 -6.00 -35.19
C ASN A 506 -51.38 -4.68 -35.90
N CYS A 507 -50.24 -4.64 -36.60
CA CYS A 507 -49.78 -3.45 -37.35
C CYS A 507 -49.69 -3.72 -38.85
N MET A 508 -49.66 -2.64 -39.65
CA MET A 508 -49.52 -2.70 -41.11
C MET A 508 -48.26 -1.94 -41.54
N ILE A 509 -47.42 -2.57 -42.37
CA ILE A 509 -46.33 -1.88 -43.08
C ILE A 509 -46.73 -1.61 -44.52
N THR A 510 -46.40 -0.43 -45.02
CA THR A 510 -46.59 -0.05 -46.44
C THR A 510 -45.26 -0.18 -47.16
N ASN A 511 -45.20 -1.04 -48.18
CA ASN A 511 -44.03 -1.18 -49.05
C ASN A 511 -44.47 -0.99 -50.50
N GLY A 512 -44.50 0.25 -50.98
CA GLY A 512 -45.13 0.61 -52.25
C GLY A 512 -46.67 0.56 -52.18
N ASN A 513 -47.32 -0.13 -53.11
CA ASN A 513 -48.79 -0.24 -53.19
C ASN A 513 -49.39 -1.38 -52.33
N THR A 514 -48.58 -2.16 -51.60
CA THR A 514 -49.05 -3.29 -50.78
C THR A 514 -48.91 -3.01 -49.29
N SER A 515 -49.96 -3.34 -48.54
CA SER A 515 -50.00 -3.29 -47.08
C SER A 515 -49.84 -4.70 -46.50
N ILE A 516 -48.78 -4.95 -45.74
CA ILE A 516 -48.48 -6.27 -45.16
C ILE A 516 -48.76 -6.23 -43.65
N PRO A 517 -49.58 -7.16 -43.10
CA PRO A 517 -49.81 -7.25 -41.66
C PRO A 517 -48.59 -7.85 -40.95
N VAL A 518 -48.16 -7.21 -39.86
CA VAL A 518 -46.98 -7.58 -39.06
C VAL A 518 -47.27 -7.55 -37.57
N SER A 519 -46.56 -8.38 -36.79
CA SER A 519 -46.60 -8.36 -35.32
C SER A 519 -45.74 -7.21 -34.80
N CYS A 520 -46.32 -6.36 -33.96
CA CYS A 520 -45.68 -5.13 -33.48
C CYS A 520 -45.89 -4.93 -31.97
N VAL A 521 -44.91 -4.29 -31.35
CA VAL A 521 -44.94 -3.92 -29.92
C VAL A 521 -44.50 -2.46 -29.74
N ASN A 522 -44.89 -1.87 -28.61
CA ASN A 522 -44.51 -0.51 -28.28
C ASN A 522 -43.12 -0.48 -27.66
N LEU A 523 -42.32 0.48 -28.09
CA LEU A 523 -41.02 0.81 -27.51
C LEU A 523 -41.10 2.25 -26.97
N SER A 524 -40.78 2.44 -25.70
CA SER A 524 -40.70 3.77 -25.10
C SER A 524 -39.35 3.94 -24.44
N PHE A 525 -38.65 5.02 -24.79
CA PHE A 525 -37.45 5.44 -24.09
C PHE A 525 -37.63 6.85 -23.56
N CYS A 526 -37.09 7.08 -22.37
CA CYS A 526 -37.11 8.39 -21.73
C CYS A 526 -35.73 8.77 -21.26
N ILE A 527 -35.44 10.07 -21.29
CA ILE A 527 -34.21 10.67 -20.77
C ILE A 527 -34.59 11.83 -19.87
N SER A 528 -33.91 11.94 -18.74
CA SER A 528 -33.94 13.10 -17.86
C SER A 528 -32.52 13.46 -17.47
N ALA A 529 -32.27 14.75 -17.29
CA ALA A 529 -30.97 15.29 -16.96
C ALA A 529 -31.09 16.33 -15.85
N ASP A 530 -30.19 16.24 -14.87
CA ASP A 530 -30.09 17.10 -13.71
C ASP A 530 -28.61 17.34 -13.35
N GLY A 531 -28.33 18.37 -12.56
CA GLY A 531 -26.99 18.75 -12.12
C GLY A 531 -26.95 20.19 -11.61
N LYS A 532 -25.85 20.53 -10.95
CA LYS A 532 -25.63 21.87 -10.37
C LYS A 532 -25.00 22.79 -11.41
N HIS A 533 -25.41 24.06 -11.43
CA HIS A 533 -24.86 25.11 -12.30
C HIS A 533 -24.89 24.77 -13.80
N LEU A 534 -25.91 24.02 -14.25
CA LEU A 534 -26.09 23.64 -15.66
C LEU A 534 -26.87 24.68 -16.46
N PRO A 535 -26.70 24.73 -17.80
CA PRO A 535 -27.60 25.45 -18.69
C PRO A 535 -29.04 24.93 -18.64
N ASP A 536 -30.03 25.80 -18.88
CA ASP A 536 -31.46 25.46 -18.85
C ASP A 536 -31.86 24.35 -19.84
N ILE A 537 -31.12 24.23 -20.95
CA ILE A 537 -31.39 23.32 -22.06
C ILE A 537 -30.13 22.53 -22.37
N LEU A 538 -30.28 21.20 -22.42
CA LEU A 538 -29.22 20.26 -22.79
C LEU A 538 -29.65 19.48 -24.02
N ASP A 539 -28.75 19.40 -25.00
CA ASP A 539 -28.97 18.66 -26.24
C ASP A 539 -28.26 17.31 -26.16
N PHE A 540 -29.02 16.24 -26.40
CA PHE A 540 -28.55 14.86 -26.40
C PHE A 540 -28.62 14.26 -27.80
N GLN A 541 -27.61 13.48 -28.19
CA GLN A 541 -27.69 12.55 -29.31
C GLN A 541 -28.09 11.18 -28.78
N VAL A 542 -29.19 10.64 -29.30
CA VAL A 542 -29.77 9.37 -28.86
C VAL A 542 -29.77 8.39 -30.02
N GLU A 543 -29.33 7.18 -29.74
CA GLU A 543 -29.25 6.06 -30.66
C GLU A 543 -29.96 4.84 -30.07
N VAL A 544 -30.94 4.30 -30.79
CA VAL A 544 -31.63 3.06 -30.41
C VAL A 544 -31.38 1.99 -31.47
N GLN A 545 -30.81 0.87 -31.06
CA GLN A 545 -30.46 -0.27 -31.91
C GLN A 545 -31.33 -1.49 -31.57
N LEU A 546 -31.95 -2.06 -32.59
CA LEU A 546 -32.72 -3.30 -32.48
C LEU A 546 -31.87 -4.52 -32.85
N ASP A 547 -32.08 -5.60 -32.08
CA ASP A 547 -31.39 -6.88 -32.21
C ASP A 547 -29.85 -6.73 -32.14
N SER A 548 -29.35 -5.89 -31.21
CA SER A 548 -27.97 -5.40 -31.13
C SER A 548 -26.92 -6.52 -31.14
N ASN A 549 -27.18 -7.65 -30.47
CA ASN A 549 -26.26 -8.80 -30.41
C ASN A 549 -26.04 -9.49 -31.78
N LYS A 550 -27.03 -9.45 -32.68
CA LYS A 550 -26.84 -9.94 -34.06
C LYS A 550 -26.00 -8.99 -34.92
N HIS A 551 -25.73 -7.76 -34.47
CA HIS A 551 -24.83 -6.83 -35.16
C HIS A 551 -23.39 -7.34 -35.20
N LYS A 552 -22.95 -7.97 -34.10
CA LYS A 552 -21.57 -8.44 -33.93
C LYS A 552 -21.29 -9.70 -34.75
N GLN A 553 -22.32 -10.39 -35.24
CA GLN A 553 -22.22 -11.56 -36.12
C GLN A 553 -22.36 -11.12 -37.58
N LYS A 554 -21.25 -11.00 -38.32
CA LYS A 554 -21.25 -10.70 -39.76
C LYS A 554 -22.17 -11.69 -40.50
N GLY A 555 -23.25 -11.17 -41.10
CA GLY A 555 -24.20 -11.96 -41.91
C GLY A 555 -25.49 -12.40 -41.20
N ALA A 556 -25.70 -12.04 -39.93
CA ALA A 556 -26.94 -12.34 -39.22
C ALA A 556 -28.10 -11.40 -39.62
N VAL A 557 -29.29 -11.98 -39.84
CA VAL A 557 -30.51 -11.23 -40.17
C VAL A 557 -31.06 -10.54 -38.93
N ARG A 558 -31.38 -9.25 -39.03
CA ARG A 558 -32.10 -8.49 -37.98
C ARG A 558 -33.55 -8.91 -37.95
N ARG A 559 -34.02 -9.36 -36.80
CA ARG A 559 -35.37 -9.91 -36.64
C ARG A 559 -36.44 -8.85 -36.38
N ALA A 560 -36.07 -7.76 -35.71
CA ALA A 560 -36.96 -6.65 -35.41
C ALA A 560 -36.50 -5.36 -36.11
N LEU A 561 -37.47 -4.55 -36.55
CA LEU A 561 -37.26 -3.27 -37.25
C LEU A 561 -38.21 -2.21 -36.71
N PHE A 562 -37.86 -0.93 -36.83
CA PHE A 562 -38.77 0.17 -36.52
C PHE A 562 -39.89 0.25 -37.56
N LEU A 563 -41.13 0.46 -37.13
CA LEU A 563 -42.30 0.45 -38.01
C LEU A 563 -42.26 1.58 -39.05
N ASP A 564 -41.84 2.79 -38.63
CA ASP A 564 -41.86 3.98 -39.48
C ASP A 564 -40.72 4.02 -40.49
N SER A 565 -39.49 3.70 -40.06
CA SER A 565 -38.30 3.76 -40.91
C SER A 565 -37.98 2.45 -41.63
N GLN A 566 -38.53 1.32 -41.16
CA GLN A 566 -38.19 -0.04 -41.60
C GLN A 566 -36.69 -0.35 -41.48
N GLN A 567 -35.97 0.37 -40.61
CA GLN A 567 -34.56 0.16 -40.29
C GLN A 567 -34.39 -0.41 -38.88
N PRO A 568 -33.27 -1.09 -38.58
CA PRO A 568 -32.97 -1.59 -37.23
C PRO A 568 -32.38 -0.50 -36.31
N LEU A 569 -32.06 0.68 -36.84
CA LEU A 569 -31.38 1.77 -36.16
C LEU A 569 -32.25 3.03 -36.19
N LEU A 570 -32.37 3.70 -35.05
CA LEU A 570 -33.01 5.00 -34.90
C LEU A 570 -32.03 5.97 -34.24
N GLN A 571 -31.72 7.08 -34.91
CA GLN A 571 -30.87 8.15 -34.37
C GLN A 571 -31.65 9.47 -34.37
N MET A 572 -31.60 10.20 -33.26
CA MET A 572 -32.26 11.50 -33.13
C MET A 572 -31.58 12.41 -32.10
N SER A 573 -31.79 13.71 -32.24
CA SER A 573 -31.40 14.70 -31.23
C SER A 573 -32.58 15.01 -30.30
N VAL A 574 -32.36 14.90 -28.99
CA VAL A 574 -33.38 15.15 -27.95
C VAL A 574 -32.96 16.34 -27.12
N ARG A 575 -33.86 17.33 -26.99
CA ARG A 575 -33.64 18.52 -26.16
C ARG A 575 -34.30 18.32 -24.81
N VAL A 576 -33.49 18.28 -23.75
CA VAL A 576 -33.93 18.02 -22.39
C VAL A 576 -33.78 19.31 -21.59
N ARG A 577 -34.88 19.77 -20.97
CA ARG A 577 -34.81 20.87 -20.01
C ARG A 577 -34.39 20.32 -18.65
N HIS A 578 -33.60 21.11 -17.92
CA HIS A 578 -33.14 20.77 -16.58
C HIS A 578 -34.29 20.28 -15.69
N GLY A 579 -34.15 19.08 -15.11
CA GLY A 579 -35.11 18.45 -14.19
C GLY A 579 -36.37 17.88 -14.84
N LYS A 580 -36.51 17.95 -16.17
CA LYS A 580 -37.66 17.40 -16.90
C LYS A 580 -37.32 16.09 -17.60
N ARG A 581 -38.25 15.14 -17.50
CA ARG A 581 -38.19 13.87 -18.25
C ARG A 581 -38.85 14.04 -19.61
N VAL A 582 -38.13 13.68 -20.66
CA VAL A 582 -38.61 13.64 -22.06
C VAL A 582 -38.71 12.20 -22.49
N CYS A 583 -39.87 11.78 -23.00
CA CYS A 583 -40.13 10.42 -23.45
C CYS A 583 -40.53 10.40 -24.92
N ASN A 584 -39.96 9.44 -25.66
CA ASN A 584 -40.28 9.19 -27.06
C ASN A 584 -40.83 7.77 -27.19
N ASN A 585 -42.01 7.67 -27.79
CA ASN A 585 -42.71 6.41 -28.00
C ASN A 585 -42.67 6.08 -29.50
N THR A 586 -42.22 4.88 -29.83
CA THR A 586 -42.17 4.35 -31.20
C THR A 586 -42.70 2.92 -31.22
N LYS A 587 -42.96 2.39 -32.41
CA LYS A 587 -43.34 0.98 -32.58
C LYS A 587 -42.25 0.22 -33.30
N ILE A 588 -42.02 -1.00 -32.85
CA ILE A 588 -41.13 -1.95 -33.52
C ILE A 588 -41.95 -3.16 -33.95
N TYR A 589 -41.55 -3.80 -35.06
CA TYR A 589 -42.23 -4.97 -35.58
C TYR A 589 -41.25 -6.12 -35.83
N LEU A 590 -41.76 -7.34 -35.68
CA LEU A 590 -41.03 -8.57 -35.99
C LEU A 590 -41.20 -8.91 -37.47
N ARG A 591 -40.10 -9.29 -38.12
CA ARG A 591 -40.11 -9.75 -39.52
C ARG A 591 -40.93 -11.04 -39.68
N ASP A 592 -41.23 -11.41 -40.91
CA ASP A 592 -41.94 -12.66 -41.18
C ASP A 592 -41.09 -13.87 -40.76
N GLU A 593 -41.74 -14.93 -40.29
CA GLU A 593 -41.05 -16.13 -39.80
C GLU A 593 -40.16 -16.80 -40.86
N LYS A 594 -40.41 -16.54 -42.15
CA LYS A 594 -39.59 -17.04 -43.25
C LYS A 594 -38.24 -16.33 -43.37
N ASP A 595 -38.12 -15.12 -42.81
CA ASP A 595 -36.93 -14.27 -42.92
C ASP A 595 -35.82 -14.67 -41.94
N PHE A 596 -36.15 -15.37 -40.85
CA PHE A 596 -35.18 -15.75 -39.82
C PHE A 596 -35.49 -17.10 -39.17
N ARG A 597 -34.44 -17.87 -38.86
CA ARG A 597 -34.57 -19.20 -38.22
C ARG A 597 -34.51 -19.16 -36.70
N ASP A 598 -33.89 -18.13 -36.15
CA ASP A 598 -33.59 -18.03 -34.72
C ASP A 598 -34.76 -17.42 -33.95
N LYS A 599 -35.57 -18.29 -33.35
CA LYS A 599 -36.71 -17.94 -32.50
C LYS A 599 -36.43 -18.05 -30.99
N LEU A 600 -35.27 -18.59 -30.60
CA LEU A 600 -34.93 -18.86 -29.20
C LEU A 600 -34.13 -17.72 -28.56
N SER A 601 -33.26 -17.05 -29.31
CA SER A 601 -32.46 -15.97 -28.73
C SER A 601 -33.29 -14.72 -28.47
N SER A 602 -33.05 -14.04 -27.34
CA SER A 602 -33.69 -12.75 -27.05
C SER A 602 -33.33 -11.69 -28.10
N ILE A 603 -34.26 -10.80 -28.40
CA ILE A 603 -34.07 -9.60 -29.21
C ILE A 603 -33.59 -8.49 -28.27
N TYR A 604 -32.31 -8.12 -28.39
CA TYR A 604 -31.70 -7.06 -27.58
C TYR A 604 -32.00 -5.70 -28.18
N VAL A 605 -32.64 -4.82 -27.42
CA VAL A 605 -32.85 -3.41 -27.74
C VAL A 605 -31.86 -2.60 -26.91
N ALA A 606 -30.94 -1.89 -27.56
CA ALA A 606 -29.94 -1.08 -26.89
C ALA A 606 -30.24 0.41 -27.13
N LEU A 607 -30.33 1.19 -26.05
CA LEU A 607 -30.40 2.64 -26.05
C LEU A 607 -29.03 3.18 -25.66
N ASN A 608 -28.41 3.96 -26.54
CA ASN A 608 -27.17 4.68 -26.29
C ASN A 608 -27.45 6.19 -26.38
N PHE A 609 -26.86 6.97 -25.49
CA PHE A 609 -26.99 8.42 -25.53
C PHE A 609 -25.70 9.14 -25.13
N SER A 610 -25.51 10.33 -25.68
CA SER A 610 -24.41 11.22 -25.35
C SER A 610 -24.85 12.69 -25.41
N LEU A 611 -24.11 13.57 -24.74
CA LEU A 611 -24.29 15.01 -24.94
C LEU A 611 -23.85 15.39 -26.37
N ASP A 612 -24.57 16.33 -27.00
CA ASP A 612 -24.25 16.74 -28.37
C ASP A 612 -22.89 17.47 -28.41
N PRO A 613 -21.86 16.91 -29.09
CA PRO A 613 -20.54 17.56 -29.19
C PRO A 613 -20.56 18.85 -30.00
N LYS A 614 -21.66 19.15 -30.72
CA LYS A 614 -21.84 20.40 -31.47
C LYS A 614 -22.55 21.48 -30.66
N ALA A 615 -23.01 21.18 -29.45
CA ALA A 615 -23.60 22.18 -28.58
C ALA A 615 -22.62 23.33 -28.32
N ALA A 616 -23.16 24.55 -28.22
CA ALA A 616 -22.36 25.72 -27.87
C ALA A 616 -21.76 25.52 -26.48
N ALA A 617 -20.52 25.96 -26.30
CA ALA A 617 -19.94 26.08 -24.97
C ALA A 617 -20.71 27.15 -24.18
N ASP A 618 -20.67 27.06 -22.86
CA ASP A 618 -21.30 28.04 -21.97
C ASP A 618 -20.64 29.43 -22.06
N SER A 619 -21.08 30.37 -21.23
CA SER A 619 -20.49 31.71 -21.14
C SER A 619 -19.01 31.71 -20.75
N HIS A 620 -18.51 30.62 -20.15
CA HIS A 620 -17.14 30.43 -19.71
C HIS A 620 -16.31 29.64 -20.75
N GLY A 621 -16.89 29.30 -21.91
CA GLY A 621 -16.23 28.52 -22.95
C GLY A 621 -16.02 27.05 -22.59
N LEU A 622 -16.74 26.52 -21.59
CA LEU A 622 -16.71 25.13 -21.15
C LEU A 622 -17.95 24.37 -21.62
N ARG A 623 -17.79 23.07 -21.85
CA ARG A 623 -18.90 22.17 -22.20
C ARG A 623 -19.19 21.24 -21.04
N PRO A 624 -20.45 21.03 -20.65
CA PRO A 624 -20.77 20.04 -19.63
C PRO A 624 -20.28 18.64 -19.99
N ILE A 625 -20.12 17.79 -18.98
CA ILE A 625 -19.74 16.39 -19.14
C ILE A 625 -20.75 15.49 -18.46
N LEU A 626 -20.98 14.29 -19.00
CA LEU A 626 -21.77 13.28 -18.31
C LEU A 626 -21.01 12.78 -17.09
N ASN A 627 -21.71 12.57 -15.99
CA ASN A 627 -21.13 11.91 -14.83
C ASN A 627 -20.62 10.52 -15.27
N TYR A 628 -19.36 10.20 -14.98
CA TYR A 628 -18.72 8.92 -15.30
C TYR A 628 -19.43 7.70 -14.71
N GLN A 629 -20.24 7.88 -13.65
CA GLN A 629 -21.07 6.83 -13.06
C GLN A 629 -22.36 6.56 -13.86
N THR A 630 -22.71 7.43 -14.80
CA THR A 630 -23.89 7.28 -15.66
C THR A 630 -23.66 6.14 -16.65
N THR A 631 -24.62 5.21 -16.71
CA THR A 631 -24.65 4.19 -17.76
C THR A 631 -25.22 4.79 -19.05
N ASN A 632 -24.32 5.12 -19.97
CA ASN A 632 -24.68 5.72 -21.27
C ASN A 632 -25.40 4.73 -22.21
N ALA A 633 -25.31 3.43 -21.93
CA ALA A 633 -25.95 2.36 -22.68
C ALA A 633 -26.89 1.54 -21.77
N ILE A 634 -28.16 1.46 -22.15
CA ILE A 634 -29.19 0.66 -21.48
C ILE A 634 -29.67 -0.42 -22.45
N GLU A 635 -29.65 -1.66 -22.02
CA GLU A 635 -30.15 -2.79 -22.82
C GLU A 635 -31.44 -3.35 -22.22
N GLN A 636 -32.43 -3.58 -23.08
CA GLN A 636 -33.66 -4.28 -22.76
C GLN A 636 -33.80 -5.51 -23.66
N LYS A 637 -34.37 -6.58 -23.12
CA LYS A 637 -34.62 -7.82 -23.87
C LYS A 637 -36.10 -7.94 -24.18
N ALA A 638 -36.40 -8.33 -25.43
CA ALA A 638 -37.71 -8.82 -25.85
C ALA A 638 -37.54 -10.26 -26.33
N GLN A 639 -38.57 -11.09 -26.20
CA GLN A 639 -38.51 -12.50 -26.59
C GLN A 639 -39.64 -12.89 -27.53
N ILE A 640 -39.44 -13.94 -28.30
CA ILE A 640 -40.47 -14.52 -29.16
C ILE A 640 -41.13 -15.65 -28.36
N LEU A 641 -42.46 -15.63 -28.29
CA LEU A 641 -43.23 -16.65 -27.58
C LEU A 641 -43.02 -18.04 -28.24
N LEU A 642 -42.66 -19.06 -27.45
CA LEU A 642 -42.34 -20.41 -27.94
C LEU A 642 -42.66 -21.50 -26.90
N ASP A 643 -43.34 -22.58 -27.29
CA ASP A 643 -43.57 -23.79 -26.47
C ASP A 643 -44.34 -23.57 -25.13
N CYS A 644 -45.42 -22.77 -25.12
CA CYS A 644 -46.26 -22.50 -23.93
C CYS A 644 -47.60 -23.27 -23.88
N GLY A 645 -47.73 -24.43 -24.54
CA GLY A 645 -48.99 -25.18 -24.56
C GLY A 645 -50.09 -24.55 -25.44
N GLU A 646 -51.32 -25.07 -25.38
CA GLU A 646 -52.45 -24.60 -26.20
C GLU A 646 -53.07 -23.27 -25.69
N ASP A 647 -52.86 -22.94 -24.42
CA ASP A 647 -53.35 -21.70 -23.80
C ASP A 647 -52.36 -20.54 -23.92
N ASN A 648 -51.16 -20.78 -24.48
CA ASN A 648 -50.06 -19.83 -24.65
C ASN A 648 -49.54 -19.23 -23.32
N ILE A 649 -49.77 -19.89 -22.17
CA ILE A 649 -49.35 -19.43 -20.84
C ILE A 649 -48.26 -20.35 -20.26
N CYS A 650 -47.02 -19.87 -20.23
CA CYS A 650 -45.91 -20.63 -19.65
C CYS A 650 -45.85 -20.53 -18.11
N VAL A 651 -46.28 -21.59 -17.41
CA VAL A 651 -46.17 -21.72 -15.94
C VAL A 651 -45.08 -22.74 -15.54
N PRO A 652 -43.93 -22.31 -15.00
CA PRO A 652 -42.89 -23.21 -14.49
C PRO A 652 -43.17 -23.65 -13.04
N ASP A 653 -42.48 -24.68 -12.55
CA ASP A 653 -42.44 -25.05 -11.11
C ASP A 653 -40.99 -25.25 -10.67
N LEU A 654 -40.41 -24.22 -10.04
CA LEU A 654 -38.99 -24.13 -9.76
C LEU A 654 -38.67 -24.67 -8.35
N LYS A 655 -37.83 -25.70 -8.25
CA LYS A 655 -37.36 -26.30 -6.98
C LYS A 655 -35.85 -26.20 -6.82
N LEU A 656 -35.39 -25.91 -5.59
CA LEU A 656 -33.97 -25.74 -5.26
C LEU A 656 -33.58 -26.56 -4.02
N ALA A 657 -32.42 -27.21 -4.05
CA ALA A 657 -31.80 -27.85 -2.89
C ALA A 657 -30.31 -27.50 -2.80
N VAL A 658 -29.78 -27.20 -1.61
CA VAL A 658 -28.42 -26.68 -1.39
C VAL A 658 -27.68 -27.48 -0.32
N HIS A 659 -26.41 -27.77 -0.56
CA HIS A 659 -25.50 -28.52 0.32
C HIS A 659 -24.16 -27.80 0.40
N GLY A 660 -23.42 -27.95 1.50
CA GLY A 660 -22.08 -27.36 1.62
C GLY A 660 -21.06 -28.32 2.21
N ASN A 661 -19.79 -28.10 1.88
CA ASN A 661 -18.68 -28.95 2.32
C ASN A 661 -18.27 -28.75 3.79
N ARG A 662 -18.65 -27.61 4.39
CA ARG A 662 -18.33 -27.23 5.77
C ARG A 662 -19.55 -26.68 6.49
N LYS A 663 -19.62 -26.92 7.80
CA LYS A 663 -20.63 -26.35 8.71
C LYS A 663 -20.07 -25.30 9.66
N GLU A 664 -18.74 -25.24 9.82
CA GLU A 664 -18.05 -24.34 10.75
C GLU A 664 -17.01 -23.50 10.00
N VAL A 665 -16.81 -22.26 10.44
CA VAL A 665 -15.78 -21.31 9.97
C VAL A 665 -15.00 -20.75 11.16
N TYR A 666 -13.70 -20.56 11.00
CA TYR A 666 -12.79 -20.22 12.09
C TYR A 666 -12.38 -18.75 12.08
N LEU A 667 -12.46 -18.06 13.22
CA LEU A 667 -12.02 -16.67 13.33
C LEU A 667 -10.50 -16.54 13.14
N GLY A 668 -10.08 -15.68 12.21
CA GLY A 668 -8.68 -15.46 11.84
C GLY A 668 -8.13 -16.41 10.76
N ASP A 669 -8.99 -17.23 10.13
CA ASP A 669 -8.68 -18.00 8.93
C ASP A 669 -9.38 -17.43 7.69
N ASP A 670 -8.86 -17.73 6.49
CA ASP A 670 -9.45 -17.25 5.23
C ASP A 670 -10.70 -18.05 4.80
N ASN A 671 -11.03 -19.13 5.52
CA ASN A 671 -12.21 -20.00 5.39
C ASN A 671 -12.76 -20.16 3.96
N SER A 672 -12.29 -21.20 3.26
CA SER A 672 -12.87 -21.59 1.96
C SER A 672 -14.11 -22.49 2.12
N LEU A 673 -15.15 -22.16 1.35
CA LEU A 673 -16.45 -22.82 1.36
C LEU A 673 -16.85 -23.20 -0.07
N THR A 674 -17.41 -24.39 -0.26
CA THR A 674 -18.03 -24.79 -1.53
C THR A 674 -19.48 -25.20 -1.26
N LEU A 675 -20.41 -24.51 -1.93
CA LEU A 675 -21.85 -24.82 -1.92
C LEU A 675 -22.22 -25.53 -3.21
N THR A 676 -22.85 -26.70 -3.13
CA THR A 676 -23.41 -27.44 -4.26
C THR A 676 -24.92 -27.41 -4.22
N PHE A 677 -25.57 -27.17 -5.37
CA PHE A 677 -27.01 -27.06 -5.44
C PHE A 677 -27.60 -27.87 -6.60
N ASN A 678 -28.87 -28.23 -6.46
CA ASN A 678 -29.69 -28.87 -7.49
C ASN A 678 -30.90 -27.98 -7.81
N ALA A 679 -30.94 -27.45 -9.04
CA ALA A 679 -32.03 -26.63 -9.56
C ALA A 679 -32.91 -27.45 -10.51
N ARG A 680 -34.23 -27.44 -10.30
CA ARG A 680 -35.20 -28.24 -11.06
C ARG A 680 -36.38 -27.40 -11.53
N ASN A 681 -36.87 -27.68 -12.75
CA ASN A 681 -38.14 -27.18 -13.26
C ASN A 681 -39.09 -28.36 -13.48
N GLU A 682 -40.06 -28.53 -12.58
CA GLU A 682 -41.05 -29.62 -12.60
C GLU A 682 -42.40 -29.17 -13.22
N GLY A 683 -42.50 -27.93 -13.70
CA GLY A 683 -43.71 -27.37 -14.31
C GLY A 683 -43.87 -27.72 -15.79
N GLU A 684 -45.01 -27.38 -16.36
CA GLU A 684 -45.35 -27.70 -17.77
C GLU A 684 -44.71 -26.70 -18.75
N GLY A 685 -44.54 -25.43 -18.34
CA GLY A 685 -43.94 -24.38 -19.16
C GLY A 685 -42.43 -24.22 -18.98
N GLY A 686 -41.76 -23.69 -20.02
CA GLY A 686 -40.37 -23.23 -19.91
C GLY A 686 -40.25 -22.02 -18.99
N ALA A 687 -39.25 -22.02 -18.10
CA ALA A 687 -38.92 -20.85 -17.29
C ALA A 687 -37.97 -19.92 -18.08
N TYR A 688 -38.45 -18.76 -18.53
CA TYR A 688 -37.65 -17.83 -19.33
C TYR A 688 -36.74 -16.99 -18.45
N GLU A 689 -35.51 -16.78 -18.92
CA GLU A 689 -34.42 -16.14 -18.16
C GLU A 689 -34.31 -16.69 -16.73
N ALA A 690 -34.31 -18.02 -16.62
CA ALA A 690 -34.15 -18.67 -15.32
C ALA A 690 -32.73 -18.43 -14.80
N GLU A 691 -32.63 -17.84 -13.62
CA GLU A 691 -31.38 -17.52 -12.95
C GLU A 691 -31.40 -18.01 -11.49
N LEU A 692 -30.24 -18.45 -11.00
CA LEU A 692 -30.03 -18.67 -9.57
C LEU A 692 -29.56 -17.34 -8.96
N TYR A 693 -30.33 -16.84 -8.02
CA TYR A 693 -30.05 -15.65 -7.24
C TYR A 693 -29.52 -16.05 -5.86
N VAL A 694 -28.27 -15.69 -5.55
CA VAL A 694 -27.63 -15.97 -4.25
C VAL A 694 -27.30 -14.67 -3.55
N VAL A 695 -27.86 -14.44 -2.36
CA VAL A 695 -27.53 -13.30 -1.50
C VAL A 695 -26.35 -13.69 -0.61
N LEU A 696 -25.27 -12.91 -0.70
CA LEU A 696 -24.06 -13.15 0.08
C LEU A 696 -24.11 -12.37 1.40
N PRO A 697 -23.65 -12.97 2.51
CA PRO A 697 -23.40 -12.24 3.74
C PRO A 697 -22.20 -11.29 3.57
N PRO A 698 -22.14 -10.16 4.31
CA PRO A 698 -21.09 -9.15 4.15
C PRO A 698 -19.67 -9.69 4.43
N GLU A 699 -19.57 -10.77 5.20
CA GLU A 699 -18.31 -11.43 5.54
C GLU A 699 -17.74 -12.29 4.40
N ALA A 700 -18.54 -12.64 3.39
CA ALA A 700 -18.18 -13.58 2.33
C ALA A 700 -17.90 -12.91 0.97
N ASP A 701 -17.04 -13.55 0.18
CA ASP A 701 -16.72 -13.19 -1.20
C ASP A 701 -16.85 -14.40 -2.12
N TYR A 702 -17.23 -14.16 -3.38
CA TYR A 702 -17.33 -15.19 -4.40
C TYR A 702 -15.96 -15.48 -5.05
N SER A 703 -15.53 -16.74 -5.03
CA SER A 703 -14.23 -17.16 -5.59
C SER A 703 -14.35 -17.79 -6.99
N GLY A 704 -15.55 -18.20 -7.40
CA GLY A 704 -15.79 -18.80 -8.72
C GLY A 704 -16.56 -20.12 -8.67
N ILE A 705 -16.70 -20.75 -9.83
CA ILE A 705 -17.43 -22.02 -9.99
C ILE A 705 -16.54 -23.19 -9.59
N ALA A 706 -17.13 -24.23 -8.98
CA ALA A 706 -16.46 -25.49 -8.68
C ALA A 706 -16.27 -26.32 -9.97
N ARG A 707 -15.01 -26.57 -10.35
CA ARG A 707 -14.65 -27.29 -11.60
C ARG A 707 -14.18 -28.72 -11.36
N ASN A 708 -14.23 -29.17 -10.12
CA ASN A 708 -13.42 -30.29 -9.63
C ASN A 708 -14.09 -31.65 -9.88
N ASN A 709 -15.34 -31.66 -10.37
CA ASN A 709 -16.16 -32.86 -10.54
C ASN A 709 -16.92 -32.77 -11.87
N GLU A 710 -16.75 -33.76 -12.75
CA GLU A 710 -17.36 -33.82 -14.08
C GLU A 710 -18.90 -33.90 -14.04
N SER A 711 -19.47 -34.27 -12.89
CA SER A 711 -20.92 -34.31 -12.66
C SER A 711 -21.58 -32.95 -12.41
N LEU A 712 -20.80 -31.87 -12.26
CA LEU A 712 -21.31 -30.51 -12.05
C LEU A 712 -21.33 -29.74 -13.36
N THR A 713 -22.48 -29.14 -13.69
CA THR A 713 -22.64 -28.26 -14.84
C THR A 713 -21.90 -26.95 -14.63
N GLN A 714 -21.25 -26.48 -15.69
CA GLN A 714 -20.59 -25.18 -15.70
C GLN A 714 -21.61 -24.10 -16.05
N LEU A 715 -21.83 -23.18 -15.12
CA LEU A 715 -22.74 -22.06 -15.30
C LEU A 715 -21.99 -20.79 -15.69
N THR A 716 -22.72 -19.78 -16.14
CA THR A 716 -22.21 -18.42 -16.26
C THR A 716 -22.82 -17.62 -15.14
N CYS A 717 -22.00 -16.93 -14.34
CA CYS A 717 -22.50 -16.14 -13.22
C CYS A 717 -21.98 -14.71 -13.28
N SER A 718 -22.85 -13.72 -13.02
CA SER A 718 -22.51 -12.33 -12.75
C SER A 718 -22.53 -12.05 -11.26
N TYR A 719 -21.59 -11.23 -10.79
CA TYR A 719 -21.52 -10.75 -9.42
C TYR A 719 -21.87 -9.27 -9.42
N GLU A 720 -22.92 -8.91 -8.69
CA GLU A 720 -23.53 -7.57 -8.74
C GLU A 720 -23.78 -7.05 -7.32
N THR A 721 -23.89 -5.73 -7.21
CA THR A 721 -24.10 -5.04 -5.93
C THR A 721 -25.22 -4.02 -6.10
N GLU A 722 -26.34 -4.23 -5.41
CA GLU A 722 -27.49 -3.33 -5.44
C GLU A 722 -27.88 -2.97 -4.00
N ASN A 723 -28.04 -1.68 -3.69
CA ASN A 723 -28.41 -1.19 -2.36
C ASN A 723 -27.56 -1.77 -1.21
N GLN A 724 -26.24 -1.87 -1.40
CA GLN A 724 -25.27 -2.47 -0.46
C GLN A 724 -25.40 -3.99 -0.24
N THR A 725 -26.43 -4.64 -0.80
CA THR A 725 -26.55 -6.10 -0.82
C THR A 725 -25.77 -6.67 -1.99
N ARG A 726 -24.90 -7.63 -1.69
CA ARG A 726 -24.09 -8.35 -2.67
C ARG A 726 -24.84 -9.61 -3.08
N TYR A 727 -25.06 -9.78 -4.37
CA TYR A 727 -25.67 -11.00 -4.88
C TYR A 727 -24.92 -11.53 -6.09
N LEU A 728 -25.09 -12.83 -6.30
CA LEU A 728 -24.59 -13.55 -7.45
C LEU A 728 -25.80 -14.03 -8.25
N SER A 729 -25.86 -13.68 -9.54
CA SER A 729 -26.83 -14.25 -10.48
C SER A 729 -26.11 -15.27 -11.37
N CYS A 730 -26.66 -16.48 -11.49
CA CYS A 730 -26.13 -17.51 -12.38
C CYS A 730 -27.19 -17.99 -13.37
N ASP A 731 -26.86 -18.02 -14.66
CA ASP A 731 -27.78 -18.45 -15.72
C ASP A 731 -28.09 -19.95 -15.61
N LEU A 732 -29.37 -20.30 -15.49
CA LEU A 732 -29.85 -21.70 -15.47
C LEU A 732 -30.47 -22.12 -16.82
N GLY A 733 -30.80 -21.15 -17.69
CA GLY A 733 -31.25 -21.40 -19.05
C GLY A 733 -32.33 -20.41 -19.53
N ASN A 734 -32.42 -20.22 -20.84
CA ASN A 734 -33.46 -19.37 -21.46
C ASN A 734 -34.10 -20.06 -22.69
N PRO A 735 -35.26 -20.74 -22.52
CA PRO A 735 -35.87 -21.11 -21.25
C PRO A 735 -35.19 -22.32 -20.59
N MET A 736 -35.26 -22.40 -19.26
CA MET A 736 -35.05 -23.65 -18.52
C MET A 736 -36.28 -24.55 -18.76
N LYS A 737 -36.11 -25.55 -19.61
CA LYS A 737 -37.19 -26.41 -20.10
C LYS A 737 -37.86 -27.20 -18.98
N SER A 738 -39.12 -27.59 -19.19
CA SER A 738 -39.82 -28.55 -18.33
C SER A 738 -39.02 -29.84 -18.17
N GLY A 739 -38.95 -30.37 -16.95
CA GLY A 739 -38.21 -31.58 -16.58
C GLY A 739 -36.69 -31.41 -16.43
N THR A 740 -36.16 -30.19 -16.56
CA THR A 740 -34.71 -29.95 -16.40
C THR A 740 -34.30 -30.10 -14.94
N SER A 741 -33.25 -30.89 -14.66
CA SER A 741 -32.57 -30.97 -13.35
C SER A 741 -31.07 -30.74 -13.53
N LEU A 742 -30.53 -29.78 -12.81
CA LEU A 742 -29.16 -29.29 -12.98
C LEU A 742 -28.42 -29.22 -11.64
N TRP A 743 -27.23 -29.82 -11.58
CA TRP A 743 -26.34 -29.79 -10.42
C TRP A 743 -25.13 -28.91 -10.69
N ALA A 744 -24.88 -27.90 -9.85
CA ALA A 744 -23.72 -27.03 -9.96
C ALA A 744 -23.11 -26.70 -8.59
N GLY A 745 -21.90 -26.16 -8.60
CA GLY A 745 -21.17 -25.81 -7.38
C GLY A 745 -20.53 -24.42 -7.44
N LEU A 746 -20.63 -23.68 -6.35
CA LEU A 746 -20.12 -22.32 -6.18
C LEU A 746 -19.10 -22.32 -5.04
N ARG A 747 -17.97 -21.62 -5.23
CA ARG A 747 -16.91 -21.46 -4.23
C ARG A 747 -16.93 -20.05 -3.67
N PHE A 748 -16.76 -19.97 -2.36
CA PHE A 748 -16.73 -18.74 -1.59
C PHE A 748 -15.55 -18.76 -0.60
N THR A 749 -15.13 -17.57 -0.19
CA THR A 749 -14.19 -17.33 0.91
C THR A 749 -14.85 -16.42 1.93
N VAL A 750 -14.57 -16.61 3.22
CA VAL A 750 -15.17 -15.78 4.30
C VAL A 750 -14.06 -15.07 5.10
N PRO A 751 -13.36 -14.09 4.50
CA PRO A 751 -12.18 -13.48 5.11
C PRO A 751 -12.50 -12.48 6.21
N ARG A 752 -13.71 -11.89 6.22
CA ARG A 752 -14.08 -10.75 7.09
C ARG A 752 -14.93 -11.17 8.30
N LEU A 753 -14.63 -12.33 8.88
CA LEU A 753 -15.35 -12.81 10.07
C LEU A 753 -15.14 -11.90 11.27
N LYS A 754 -16.24 -11.47 11.88
CA LYS A 754 -16.28 -10.74 13.16
C LYS A 754 -16.86 -11.64 14.25
N ASP A 755 -16.56 -11.32 15.50
CA ASP A 755 -17.07 -12.04 16.69
C ASP A 755 -18.45 -11.55 17.16
N THR A 756 -19.08 -10.64 16.40
CA THR A 756 -20.40 -10.07 16.70
C THR A 756 -21.52 -11.11 16.55
N TYR A 757 -21.42 -12.00 15.57
CA TYR A 757 -22.45 -12.98 15.25
C TYR A 757 -21.93 -14.41 15.35
N LYS A 758 -22.72 -15.30 15.95
CA LYS A 758 -22.38 -16.74 16.07
C LYS A 758 -22.57 -17.53 14.78
N THR A 759 -23.29 -16.97 13.80
CA THR A 759 -23.61 -17.64 12.55
C THR A 759 -23.55 -16.70 11.37
N VAL A 760 -23.09 -17.21 10.22
CA VAL A 760 -23.11 -16.55 8.91
C VAL A 760 -24.06 -17.32 7.99
N GLN A 761 -24.89 -16.63 7.21
CA GLN A 761 -25.94 -17.26 6.39
C GLN A 761 -25.89 -16.81 4.93
N PHE A 762 -26.05 -17.77 4.01
CA PHE A 762 -26.30 -17.54 2.59
C PHE A 762 -27.78 -17.79 2.28
N GLU A 763 -28.37 -17.04 1.36
CA GLU A 763 -29.74 -17.27 0.89
C GLU A 763 -29.76 -17.50 -0.61
N LEU A 764 -30.38 -18.58 -1.06
CA LEU A 764 -30.40 -18.98 -2.47
C LEU A 764 -31.86 -19.13 -2.97
N GLN A 765 -32.14 -18.64 -4.17
CA GLN A 765 -33.47 -18.69 -4.79
C GLN A 765 -33.36 -18.77 -6.32
N ILE A 766 -34.25 -19.50 -6.99
CA ILE A 766 -34.37 -19.45 -8.46
C ILE A 766 -35.40 -18.38 -8.84
N ARG A 767 -35.09 -17.56 -9.84
CA ARG A 767 -35.98 -16.53 -10.40
C ARG A 767 -36.12 -16.68 -11.91
N SER A 768 -37.28 -16.36 -12.45
CA SER A 768 -37.58 -16.29 -13.89
C SER A 768 -38.43 -15.05 -14.20
N LYS A 769 -38.61 -14.74 -15.49
CA LYS A 769 -39.42 -13.59 -15.96
C LYS A 769 -40.84 -13.96 -16.37
N ASN A 770 -41.29 -15.17 -16.06
CA ASN A 770 -42.67 -15.61 -16.32
C ASN A 770 -43.66 -14.75 -15.49
N GLU A 771 -44.88 -14.53 -15.98
CA GLU A 771 -45.91 -13.81 -15.18
C GLU A 771 -46.41 -14.66 -14.01
N ASN A 772 -46.50 -15.98 -14.21
CA ASN A 772 -47.00 -16.93 -13.23
C ASN A 772 -45.86 -17.80 -12.69
N ASN A 773 -45.85 -18.01 -11.36
CA ASN A 773 -44.91 -18.87 -10.64
C ASN A 773 -43.42 -18.62 -10.97
N SER A 774 -43.01 -17.34 -11.00
CA SER A 774 -41.68 -16.88 -11.41
C SER A 774 -40.54 -17.17 -10.43
N HIS A 775 -40.81 -17.72 -9.25
CA HIS A 775 -39.82 -17.85 -8.19
C HIS A 775 -39.91 -19.20 -7.46
N SER A 776 -38.76 -19.75 -7.05
CA SER A 776 -38.72 -20.85 -6.09
C SER A 776 -38.82 -20.35 -4.65
N GLU A 777 -38.96 -21.29 -3.70
CA GLU A 777 -38.72 -21.01 -2.28
C GLU A 777 -37.26 -20.60 -2.02
N VAL A 778 -37.05 -19.80 -0.98
CA VAL A 778 -35.73 -19.35 -0.53
C VAL A 778 -35.10 -20.42 0.37
N VAL A 779 -33.88 -20.85 0.05
CA VAL A 779 -33.14 -21.88 0.78
C VAL A 779 -31.95 -21.26 1.52
N PRO A 780 -31.98 -21.19 2.87
CA PRO A 780 -30.87 -20.65 3.65
C PRO A 780 -29.81 -21.71 3.98
N TYR A 781 -28.53 -21.35 3.89
CA TYR A 781 -27.39 -22.17 4.33
C TYR A 781 -26.60 -21.48 5.44
N LYS A 782 -26.58 -22.08 6.65
CA LYS A 782 -25.99 -21.48 7.86
C LYS A 782 -24.63 -22.11 8.20
N LEU A 783 -23.66 -21.27 8.57
CA LEU A 783 -22.33 -21.62 9.05
C LEU A 783 -22.14 -21.14 10.48
N GLU A 784 -21.58 -21.98 11.35
CA GLU A 784 -21.24 -21.62 12.73
C GLU A 784 -19.84 -21.00 12.82
N VAL A 785 -19.71 -19.89 13.55
CA VAL A 785 -18.44 -19.20 13.77
C VAL A 785 -17.77 -19.75 15.04
N VAL A 786 -16.53 -20.25 14.90
CA VAL A 786 -15.79 -20.93 15.96
C VAL A 786 -14.43 -20.27 16.21
N VAL A 787 -14.05 -20.17 17.48
CA VAL A 787 -12.71 -19.72 17.91
C VAL A 787 -11.84 -20.95 18.18
N GLN A 788 -10.68 -21.02 17.52
CA GLN A 788 -9.71 -22.11 17.68
C GLN A 788 -8.28 -21.57 17.57
N ALA A 789 -7.49 -21.80 18.63
CA ALA A 789 -6.05 -21.53 18.64
C ALA A 789 -5.27 -22.83 18.81
N ASP A 790 -4.10 -22.91 18.17
CA ASP A 790 -3.18 -24.04 18.27
C ASP A 790 -1.81 -23.49 18.69
N VAL A 791 -1.47 -23.69 19.95
CA VAL A 791 -0.31 -23.07 20.57
C VAL A 791 0.73 -24.15 20.86
N ILE A 792 1.98 -23.92 20.48
CA ILE A 792 3.09 -24.85 20.66
C ILE A 792 4.19 -24.19 21.48
N LEU A 793 4.73 -24.91 22.47
CA LEU A 793 5.89 -24.50 23.26
C LEU A 793 7.12 -25.31 22.86
N GLN A 794 8.16 -24.63 22.39
CA GLN A 794 9.46 -25.18 22.06
C GLN A 794 10.51 -24.75 23.08
N GLY A 795 11.61 -25.51 23.19
CA GLY A 795 12.70 -25.13 24.08
C GLY A 795 13.98 -25.90 23.84
N VAL A 796 15.13 -25.23 24.03
CA VAL A 796 16.48 -25.74 23.77
C VAL A 796 17.49 -25.28 24.82
N SER A 797 18.57 -26.05 25.02
CA SER A 797 19.72 -25.71 25.86
C SER A 797 20.93 -25.39 24.99
N ARG A 798 21.64 -24.30 25.32
CA ARG A 798 22.90 -23.89 24.69
C ARG A 798 23.99 -23.71 25.76
N PRO A 799 25.07 -24.51 25.75
CA PRO A 799 25.31 -25.67 24.89
C PRO A 799 24.31 -26.82 25.15
N ASP A 800 24.25 -27.77 24.22
CA ASP A 800 23.40 -28.97 24.31
C ASP A 800 23.86 -29.93 25.42
N LYS A 801 25.15 -29.86 25.79
CA LYS A 801 25.78 -30.57 26.91
C LYS A 801 26.99 -29.79 27.45
N VAL A 802 27.33 -30.03 28.71
CA VAL A 802 28.46 -29.37 29.38
C VAL A 802 29.51 -30.40 29.77
N PHE A 803 30.75 -30.19 29.36
CA PHE A 803 31.87 -31.07 29.68
C PHE A 803 32.60 -30.63 30.96
N PHE A 804 32.93 -31.60 31.81
CA PHE A 804 33.72 -31.43 33.03
C PHE A 804 35.03 -32.22 32.96
N PRO A 805 36.15 -31.69 33.49
CA PRO A 805 36.27 -30.39 34.18
C PRO A 805 36.27 -29.19 33.21
N PRO A 806 35.66 -28.04 33.58
CA PRO A 806 35.64 -26.85 32.73
C PRO A 806 37.04 -26.25 32.56
N ALA A 807 37.35 -25.81 31.33
CA ALA A 807 38.64 -25.23 31.00
C ALA A 807 38.89 -23.91 31.76
N ASN A 808 40.10 -23.72 32.29
CA ASN A 808 40.55 -22.53 33.03
C ASN A 808 39.80 -22.21 34.34
N TRP A 809 38.92 -23.09 34.82
CA TRP A 809 38.24 -22.91 36.11
C TRP A 809 39.11 -23.40 37.28
N LYS A 810 39.11 -22.66 38.38
CA LYS A 810 39.83 -23.00 39.63
C LYS A 810 38.86 -22.87 40.81
N VAL A 811 39.11 -23.65 41.86
CA VAL A 811 38.31 -23.57 43.10
C VAL A 811 38.64 -22.25 43.81
N THR A 812 37.64 -21.39 43.99
CA THR A 812 37.77 -20.07 44.61
C THR A 812 36.86 -20.00 45.85
N LYS A 813 37.31 -19.38 46.95
CA LYS A 813 36.52 -19.28 48.20
C LYS A 813 35.55 -18.09 48.24
N ASN A 814 35.76 -17.09 47.38
CA ASN A 814 34.91 -15.91 47.24
C ASN A 814 34.49 -15.80 45.77
N TYR A 815 33.19 -15.83 45.50
CA TYR A 815 32.62 -15.64 44.15
C TYR A 815 32.34 -14.16 43.94
N GLY A 816 33.06 -13.51 43.02
CA GLY A 816 32.82 -12.10 42.66
C GLY A 816 32.26 -11.95 41.25
N VAL A 817 32.79 -12.72 40.30
CA VAL A 817 32.39 -12.68 38.89
C VAL A 817 31.72 -14.00 38.48
N GLU A 818 30.86 -13.96 37.45
CA GLU A 818 30.12 -15.15 37.02
C GLU A 818 31.00 -16.34 36.57
N GLN A 819 32.24 -16.10 36.12
CA GLN A 819 33.19 -17.14 35.73
C GLN A 819 33.70 -17.97 36.91
N ASP A 820 33.68 -17.41 38.12
CA ASP A 820 34.12 -18.12 39.34
C ASP A 820 33.19 -19.29 39.67
N VAL A 821 31.93 -19.23 39.23
CA VAL A 821 30.91 -20.24 39.51
C VAL A 821 31.06 -21.48 38.63
N GLY A 822 31.27 -21.30 37.33
CA GLY A 822 31.37 -22.40 36.37
C GLY A 822 30.91 -22.05 34.95
N PRO A 823 30.67 -23.05 34.08
CA PRO A 823 30.30 -22.83 32.68
C PRO A 823 28.89 -22.25 32.53
N VAL A 824 28.70 -21.42 31.51
CA VAL A 824 27.42 -20.80 31.15
C VAL A 824 26.50 -21.79 30.42
N VAL A 825 25.22 -21.73 30.75
CA VAL A 825 24.13 -22.45 30.07
C VAL A 825 22.97 -21.49 29.85
N GLU A 826 22.55 -21.37 28.61
CA GLU A 826 21.41 -20.60 28.18
C GLU A 826 20.25 -21.54 27.79
N HIS A 827 19.10 -21.39 28.44
CA HIS A 827 17.87 -22.09 28.05
C HIS A 827 16.95 -21.12 27.33
N ILE A 828 16.52 -21.50 26.12
CA ILE A 828 15.64 -20.69 25.28
C ILE A 828 14.31 -21.41 25.17
N TYR A 829 13.22 -20.72 25.47
CA TYR A 829 11.84 -21.22 25.34
C TYR A 829 11.06 -20.32 24.38
N GLU A 830 10.38 -20.91 23.42
CA GLU A 830 9.62 -20.20 22.39
C GLU A 830 8.17 -20.69 22.37
N LEU A 831 7.23 -19.77 22.58
CA LEU A 831 5.79 -20.02 22.51
C LEU A 831 5.25 -19.48 21.18
N VAL A 832 4.61 -20.33 20.38
CA VAL A 832 4.14 -20.00 19.03
C VAL A 832 2.64 -20.25 18.92
N ASN A 833 1.88 -19.31 18.34
CA ASN A 833 0.48 -19.55 17.97
C ASN A 833 0.38 -19.90 16.47
N ASN A 834 0.19 -21.18 16.14
CA ASN A 834 -0.04 -21.66 14.78
C ASN A 834 -1.53 -21.65 14.39
N GLY A 835 -2.43 -21.51 15.36
CA GLY A 835 -3.87 -21.51 15.11
C GLY A 835 -4.36 -20.26 14.39
N PRO A 836 -5.54 -20.32 13.77
CA PRO A 836 -6.13 -19.17 13.09
C PRO A 836 -6.53 -18.05 14.06
N SER A 837 -7.03 -18.40 15.25
CA SER A 837 -7.51 -17.41 16.21
C SER A 837 -6.39 -16.85 17.09
N ARG A 838 -6.49 -15.55 17.40
CA ARG A 838 -5.58 -14.80 18.28
C ARG A 838 -5.77 -15.21 19.74
N ILE A 839 -4.70 -15.13 20.53
CA ILE A 839 -4.73 -15.33 22.00
C ILE A 839 -4.24 -14.06 22.68
N SER A 840 -4.82 -13.68 23.82
CA SER A 840 -4.54 -12.38 24.45
C SER A 840 -3.90 -12.49 25.84
N HIS A 841 -4.18 -13.55 26.58
CA HIS A 841 -3.59 -13.77 27.89
C HIS A 841 -3.18 -15.23 28.04
N THR A 842 -1.87 -15.48 28.10
CA THR A 842 -1.31 -16.82 28.31
C THR A 842 -0.33 -16.78 29.47
N LEU A 843 -0.50 -17.69 30.42
CA LEU A 843 0.42 -17.88 31.53
C LEU A 843 1.49 -18.88 31.14
N LEU A 844 2.77 -18.49 31.21
CA LEU A 844 3.94 -19.34 30.97
C LEU A 844 4.75 -19.45 32.28
N GLU A 845 4.94 -20.67 32.78
CA GLU A 845 5.67 -20.95 34.01
C GLU A 845 6.89 -21.83 33.70
N LEU A 846 8.09 -21.36 34.06
CA LEU A 846 9.35 -22.10 33.97
C LEU A 846 9.84 -22.50 35.35
N ARG A 847 10.22 -23.77 35.53
CA ARG A 847 10.84 -24.30 36.76
C ARG A 847 12.13 -25.05 36.45
N CYS A 848 13.19 -24.74 37.20
CA CYS A 848 14.52 -25.30 37.00
C CYS A 848 15.22 -25.65 38.34
N PRO A 849 16.07 -26.70 38.36
CA PRO A 849 16.71 -27.22 39.58
C PRO A 849 17.77 -26.25 40.14
N LEU A 850 17.53 -25.70 41.33
CA LEU A 850 18.42 -24.78 42.05
C LEU A 850 19.43 -25.53 42.94
N ARG A 851 18.94 -26.36 43.86
CA ARG A 851 19.74 -26.97 44.94
C ARG A 851 19.29 -28.39 45.28
N VAL A 852 20.23 -29.20 45.74
CA VAL A 852 19.97 -30.54 46.29
C VAL A 852 20.78 -30.74 47.55
N GLN A 853 20.11 -30.98 48.68
CA GLN A 853 20.76 -31.27 49.97
C GLN A 853 21.83 -30.21 50.35
N GLY A 854 21.55 -28.93 50.08
CA GLY A 854 22.46 -27.81 50.37
C GLY A 854 23.53 -27.53 49.29
N GLN A 855 23.64 -28.36 48.25
CA GLN A 855 24.56 -28.13 47.12
C GLN A 855 23.84 -27.45 45.95
N THR A 856 24.38 -26.35 45.44
CA THR A 856 23.83 -25.63 44.28
C THR A 856 24.10 -26.40 42.99
N LEU A 857 23.13 -26.41 42.07
CA LEU A 857 23.20 -27.08 40.77
C LEU A 857 23.27 -26.05 39.63
N LEU A 858 22.13 -25.45 39.31
CA LEU A 858 21.99 -24.46 38.24
C LEU A 858 21.65 -23.10 38.86
N TYR A 859 22.60 -22.18 38.79
CA TYR A 859 22.47 -20.84 39.35
C TYR A 859 21.91 -19.88 38.30
N PRO A 860 20.72 -19.29 38.51
CA PRO A 860 20.13 -18.35 37.55
C PRO A 860 20.73 -16.94 37.70
N LEU A 861 21.18 -16.35 36.57
CA LEU A 861 21.80 -15.02 36.54
C LEU A 861 20.80 -13.95 36.08
N GLU A 862 20.35 -14.07 34.84
CA GLU A 862 19.49 -13.10 34.16
C GLU A 862 18.57 -13.82 33.18
N PHE A 863 17.50 -13.15 32.78
CA PHE A 863 16.65 -13.60 31.68
C PHE A 863 16.39 -12.42 30.74
N SER A 864 16.26 -12.72 29.46
CA SER A 864 15.84 -11.76 28.43
C SER A 864 14.58 -12.26 27.74
N ILE A 865 13.79 -11.31 27.25
CA ILE A 865 12.49 -11.53 26.65
C ILE A 865 12.45 -10.92 25.25
N GLU A 866 11.84 -11.62 24.31
CA GLU A 866 11.59 -11.13 22.95
C GLU A 866 10.11 -11.38 22.60
N GLY A 867 9.41 -10.34 22.14
CA GLY A 867 7.97 -10.39 21.88
C GLY A 867 7.10 -9.90 23.05
N PRO A 868 5.78 -10.08 22.98
CA PRO A 868 4.83 -9.51 23.95
C PRO A 868 4.75 -10.37 25.23
N ILE A 869 5.85 -10.48 25.97
CA ILE A 869 5.96 -11.31 27.19
C ILE A 869 6.57 -10.53 28.33
N ASN A 870 5.90 -10.54 29.49
CA ASN A 870 6.39 -9.93 30.72
C ASN A 870 6.63 -11.02 31.76
N CYS A 871 7.83 -11.08 32.33
CA CYS A 871 8.22 -12.13 33.28
C CYS A 871 8.61 -11.57 34.63
N THR A 872 8.23 -12.28 35.68
CA THR A 872 8.63 -12.05 37.07
C THR A 872 9.38 -13.27 37.58
N SER A 873 10.57 -13.05 38.13
CA SER A 873 11.40 -14.09 38.75
C SER A 873 11.21 -14.15 40.25
N ASP A 874 11.46 -15.33 40.83
CA ASP A 874 11.58 -15.50 42.28
C ASP A 874 12.82 -14.78 42.85
N LYS A 875 12.87 -14.62 44.19
CA LYS A 875 14.00 -14.02 44.95
C LYS A 875 15.37 -14.72 44.79
N ASN A 876 15.41 -15.84 44.06
CA ASN A 876 16.61 -16.64 43.86
C ASN A 876 17.47 -16.19 42.66
N MET A 877 16.97 -15.26 41.83
CA MET A 877 17.68 -14.71 40.67
C MET A 877 18.87 -13.87 41.12
N ASN A 878 20.07 -14.21 40.64
CA ASN A 878 21.35 -13.61 41.01
C ASN A 878 21.49 -13.19 42.49
N HIS A 879 21.07 -14.06 43.43
CA HIS A 879 21.04 -13.75 44.86
C HIS A 879 22.41 -13.49 45.50
N LEU A 880 23.51 -13.85 44.83
CA LEU A 880 24.90 -13.55 45.26
C LEU A 880 25.44 -12.24 44.67
N HIS A 881 24.64 -11.51 43.88
CA HIS A 881 25.02 -10.24 43.24
C HIS A 881 26.34 -10.33 42.44
N LEU A 882 26.49 -11.38 41.64
CA LEU A 882 27.67 -11.58 40.80
C LEU A 882 27.74 -10.54 39.68
N GLU A 883 28.93 -10.02 39.40
CA GLU A 883 29.17 -9.12 38.27
C GLU A 883 29.07 -9.87 36.93
N LEU A 884 28.27 -9.35 35.99
CA LEU A 884 28.01 -9.94 34.68
C LEU A 884 28.95 -9.35 33.63
N GLN A 885 29.68 -10.19 32.90
CA GLN A 885 30.45 -9.76 31.72
C GLN A 885 29.64 -9.98 30.44
N HIS A 886 29.29 -8.89 29.76
CA HIS A 886 28.73 -8.92 28.41
C HIS A 886 29.87 -8.96 27.38
N THR A 887 30.30 -10.16 26.98
CA THR A 887 31.18 -10.33 25.82
C THR A 887 30.36 -10.56 24.56
N SER A 888 30.69 -9.81 23.51
CA SER A 888 30.18 -9.95 22.15
C SER A 888 30.33 -11.38 21.63
N THR A 889 29.32 -11.83 20.88
CA THR A 889 29.24 -13.11 20.16
C THR A 889 30.44 -13.37 19.26
N GLU A 890 31.43 -14.12 19.73
CA GLU A 890 32.34 -14.93 18.91
C GLU A 890 32.77 -16.21 19.67
N PRO A 891 32.85 -17.38 19.02
CA PRO A 891 33.25 -18.63 19.67
C PRO A 891 34.77 -18.64 19.94
N PRO A 892 35.24 -19.13 21.12
CA PRO A 892 36.66 -19.12 21.43
C PRO A 892 37.44 -20.22 20.68
N ILE A 893 38.59 -19.80 20.14
CA ILE A 893 39.60 -20.61 19.47
C ILE A 893 40.29 -21.54 20.49
N LEU A 894 40.36 -22.83 20.16
CA LEU A 894 41.13 -23.85 20.86
C LEU A 894 42.64 -23.50 20.84
N ALA A 895 43.19 -23.09 21.97
CA ALA A 895 44.63 -23.01 22.21
C ALA A 895 45.02 -24.01 23.31
N LEU A 896 45.55 -25.16 22.89
CA LEU A 896 46.22 -26.13 23.75
C LEU A 896 47.57 -25.55 24.19
N LYS A 897 47.74 -25.30 25.50
CA LYS A 897 49.05 -25.26 26.15
C LYS A 897 49.00 -26.11 27.41
N GLY A 898 49.84 -27.15 27.43
CA GLY A 898 50.05 -27.97 28.60
C GLY A 898 50.87 -27.24 29.66
N HIS A 899 50.64 -27.58 30.92
CA HIS A 899 51.70 -27.99 31.83
C HIS A 899 51.17 -28.61 33.13
N GLU A 900 51.90 -29.65 33.53
CA GLU A 900 52.28 -30.06 34.89
C GLU A 900 51.27 -30.62 35.89
N HIS A 901 51.55 -31.88 36.24
CA HIS A 901 50.97 -32.64 37.32
C HIS A 901 51.33 -32.04 38.69
N ARG A 902 50.33 -31.89 39.56
CA ARG A 902 50.53 -31.87 41.00
C ARG A 902 49.47 -32.73 41.68
N VAL A 903 49.94 -33.79 42.32
CA VAL A 903 49.14 -34.75 43.10
C VAL A 903 48.98 -34.20 44.51
N GLU A 904 47.75 -34.02 44.97
CA GLU A 904 47.44 -33.89 46.40
C GLU A 904 46.31 -34.83 46.83
N ARG A 905 46.36 -35.14 48.12
CA ARG A 905 45.89 -36.35 48.82
C ARG A 905 44.37 -36.35 49.01
N ARG A 906 43.75 -37.54 48.90
CA ARG A 906 42.33 -37.77 49.23
C ARG A 906 42.11 -37.80 50.73
N ASP A 907 41.06 -37.12 51.18
CA ASP A 907 40.27 -37.52 52.35
C ASP A 907 38.84 -37.88 51.90
N VAL A 908 38.32 -38.96 52.48
CA VAL A 908 37.06 -39.60 52.11
C VAL A 908 35.96 -39.10 53.06
N HIS A 909 34.94 -38.46 52.52
CA HIS A 909 33.62 -38.40 53.16
C HIS A 909 32.55 -38.94 52.23
N ARG A 910 31.87 -39.98 52.72
CA ARG A 910 30.85 -40.77 52.04
C ARG A 910 29.51 -40.06 52.23
N ASN A 911 28.88 -39.57 51.15
CA ASN A 911 27.50 -39.04 51.22
C ASN A 911 26.64 -39.49 50.02
N GLN A 912 25.37 -39.77 50.33
CA GLN A 912 24.41 -40.62 49.60
C GLN A 912 23.82 -40.05 48.28
N LEU A 913 24.54 -39.22 47.51
CA LEU A 913 24.11 -38.79 46.17
C LEU A 913 24.41 -39.82 45.06
N ALA A 914 24.76 -41.06 45.43
CA ALA A 914 25.18 -42.11 44.50
C ALA A 914 24.07 -42.59 43.56
N HIS A 915 22.79 -42.49 43.95
CA HIS A 915 21.67 -43.12 43.22
C HIS A 915 20.90 -42.22 42.23
N LEU A 916 21.07 -40.89 42.26
CA LEU A 916 20.35 -39.98 41.36
C LEU A 916 21.20 -39.60 40.13
N THR A 917 20.63 -39.74 38.93
CA THR A 917 21.23 -39.38 37.63
C THR A 917 20.44 -38.28 36.91
N ASN A 918 19.11 -38.22 37.07
CA ASN A 918 18.26 -37.12 36.59
C ASN A 918 17.89 -36.19 37.75
N LEU A 919 18.20 -34.91 37.60
CA LEU A 919 17.98 -33.84 38.56
C LEU A 919 16.88 -32.92 38.01
N SER A 920 15.65 -33.17 38.45
CA SER A 920 14.45 -32.40 38.08
C SER A 920 13.80 -31.75 39.31
N CYS A 921 12.86 -30.84 39.08
CA CYS A 921 12.12 -30.16 40.15
C CYS A 921 11.26 -31.06 41.05
N SER A 922 11.10 -32.33 40.71
CA SER A 922 10.43 -33.29 41.61
C SER A 922 11.33 -33.74 42.77
N ASN A 923 12.65 -33.72 42.56
CA ASN A 923 13.64 -34.31 43.49
C ASN A 923 14.64 -33.26 44.03
N THR A 924 14.47 -31.99 43.65
CA THR A 924 15.41 -30.89 43.92
C THR A 924 14.64 -29.63 44.29
N GLU A 925 15.25 -28.71 45.04
CA GLU A 925 14.69 -27.36 45.24
C GLU A 925 14.81 -26.59 43.94
N CYS A 926 13.74 -25.93 43.49
CA CYS A 926 13.70 -25.21 42.22
C CYS A 926 13.49 -23.71 42.38
N TRP A 927 14.00 -22.97 41.40
CA TRP A 927 13.60 -21.60 41.15
C TRP A 927 12.55 -21.59 40.04
N ALA A 928 11.63 -20.61 40.10
CA ALA A 928 10.62 -20.41 39.08
C ALA A 928 10.68 -19.01 38.46
N ILE A 929 10.24 -18.94 37.20
CA ILE A 929 9.92 -17.69 36.51
C ILE A 929 8.48 -17.82 36.01
N GLN A 930 7.67 -16.83 36.34
CA GLN A 930 6.29 -16.73 35.88
C GLN A 930 6.20 -15.60 34.86
N CYS A 931 5.64 -15.89 33.69
CA CYS A 931 5.50 -14.96 32.59
C CYS A 931 4.05 -14.84 32.14
N THR A 932 3.62 -13.62 31.88
CA THR A 932 2.35 -13.30 31.23
C THR A 932 2.64 -12.91 29.78
N VAL A 933 2.14 -13.71 28.84
CA VAL A 933 2.22 -13.44 27.40
C VAL A 933 0.94 -12.72 26.97
N GLY A 934 1.10 -11.60 26.28
CA GLY A 934 0.05 -10.76 25.75
C GLY A 934 -0.53 -11.29 24.43
N LEU A 935 -0.86 -10.38 23.51
CA LEU A 935 -1.48 -10.71 22.23
C LEU A 935 -0.51 -11.48 21.31
N LEU A 936 -0.84 -12.73 20.98
CA LEU A 936 -0.17 -13.50 19.93
C LEU A 936 -1.15 -13.81 18.79
N GLU A 937 -0.80 -13.30 17.60
CA GLU A 937 -1.47 -13.57 16.34
C GLU A 937 -0.96 -14.85 15.66
N LYS A 938 -1.67 -15.28 14.61
CA LYS A 938 -1.29 -16.44 13.79
C LYS A 938 0.13 -16.27 13.26
N GLY A 939 1.02 -17.19 13.63
CA GLY A 939 2.43 -17.20 13.24
C GLY A 939 3.36 -16.33 14.09
N THR A 940 2.86 -15.62 15.09
CA THR A 940 3.71 -14.81 16.00
C THR A 940 4.21 -15.64 17.18
N THR A 941 5.34 -15.20 17.77
CA THR A 941 6.03 -15.93 18.84
C THR A 941 6.41 -15.03 20.01
N ALA A 942 6.55 -15.64 21.19
CA ALA A 942 7.12 -15.03 22.38
C ALA A 942 8.27 -15.90 22.90
N ILE A 943 9.43 -15.30 23.17
CA ILE A 943 10.66 -16.02 23.50
C ILE A 943 11.15 -15.58 24.88
N LEU A 944 11.50 -16.56 25.71
CA LEU A 944 12.16 -16.40 27.02
C LEU A 944 13.55 -17.05 26.96
N LYS A 945 14.61 -16.26 27.12
CA LYS A 945 15.99 -16.74 27.21
C LYS A 945 16.46 -16.60 28.66
N VAL A 946 16.95 -17.67 29.25
CA VAL A 946 17.44 -17.67 30.64
C VAL A 946 18.90 -18.06 30.67
N ARG A 947 19.74 -17.15 31.15
CA ARG A 947 21.17 -17.35 31.33
C ARG A 947 21.44 -17.84 32.75
N SER A 948 22.13 -18.96 32.84
CA SER A 948 22.45 -19.62 34.09
C SER A 948 23.90 -20.13 34.07
N ARG A 949 24.44 -20.43 35.25
CA ARG A 949 25.76 -21.03 35.43
C ARG A 949 25.62 -22.36 36.14
N ILE A 950 26.29 -23.40 35.64
CA ILE A 950 26.40 -24.67 36.36
C ILE A 950 27.42 -24.49 37.48
N TRP A 951 27.06 -24.86 38.71
CA TRP A 951 27.92 -24.75 39.87
C TRP A 951 29.06 -25.76 39.81
N ALA A 952 30.23 -25.35 39.32
CA ALA A 952 31.29 -26.28 38.95
C ALA A 952 31.86 -27.05 40.14
N GLU A 953 31.88 -26.48 41.34
CA GLU A 953 32.33 -27.14 42.57
C GLU A 953 31.53 -28.43 42.86
N THR A 954 30.20 -28.35 42.77
CA THR A 954 29.29 -29.47 43.06
C THR A 954 29.55 -30.69 42.16
N PHE A 955 29.88 -30.44 40.90
CA PHE A 955 30.14 -31.50 39.93
C PHE A 955 31.62 -31.93 39.90
N THR A 956 32.56 -31.07 40.31
CA THR A 956 34.01 -31.35 40.40
C THR A 956 34.36 -32.27 41.56
N GLU A 957 33.67 -32.13 42.70
CA GLU A 957 33.80 -33.05 43.85
C GLU A 957 33.49 -34.52 43.50
N ARG A 958 32.78 -34.75 42.38
CA ARG A 958 32.22 -36.06 42.00
C ARG A 958 32.68 -36.46 40.60
N ALA A 959 33.98 -36.61 40.45
CA ALA A 959 34.62 -36.99 39.20
C ALA A 959 34.03 -38.27 38.57
N TYR A 960 33.87 -38.24 37.25
CA TYR A 960 33.44 -39.36 36.40
C TYR A 960 31.97 -39.82 36.50
N LYS A 961 31.09 -39.07 37.18
CA LYS A 961 29.64 -39.34 37.20
C LYS A 961 28.87 -38.34 36.31
N GLN A 962 27.95 -38.85 35.50
CA GLN A 962 27.11 -38.04 34.60
C GLN A 962 25.80 -37.64 35.28
N TYR A 963 25.36 -36.41 35.05
CA TYR A 963 24.10 -35.87 35.57
C TYR A 963 23.29 -35.24 34.43
N VAL A 964 21.97 -35.20 34.55
CA VAL A 964 21.09 -34.48 33.63
C VAL A 964 20.27 -33.47 34.44
N LEU A 965 20.39 -32.20 34.09
CA LEU A 965 19.58 -31.12 34.66
C LEU A 965 18.33 -30.95 33.79
N GLU A 966 17.14 -31.09 34.36
CA GLU A 966 15.85 -31.00 33.64
C GLU A 966 15.06 -29.77 34.11
N CYS A 967 14.82 -28.85 33.19
CA CYS A 967 13.92 -27.71 33.36
C CYS A 967 12.56 -27.98 32.70
N LEU A 968 11.47 -27.56 33.35
CA LEU A 968 10.09 -27.75 32.89
C LEU A 968 9.43 -26.39 32.67
N ALA A 969 8.99 -26.14 31.44
CA ALA A 969 8.15 -25.00 31.09
C ALA A 969 6.71 -25.46 30.80
N ARG A 970 5.72 -24.74 31.32
CA ARG A 970 4.28 -25.02 31.14
C ARG A 970 3.58 -23.76 30.66
N TYR A 971 2.61 -23.91 29.75
CA TYR A 971 1.76 -22.79 29.34
C TYR A 971 0.28 -23.13 29.45
N SER A 972 -0.54 -22.11 29.73
CA SER A 972 -2.00 -22.19 29.76
C SER A 972 -2.61 -20.92 29.18
N VAL A 973 -3.41 -21.03 28.13
CA VAL A 973 -4.12 -19.88 27.54
C VAL A 973 -5.38 -19.61 28.35
N GLU A 974 -5.46 -18.44 28.98
CA GLU A 974 -6.59 -18.08 29.86
C GLU A 974 -7.65 -17.25 29.15
N LYS A 975 -7.24 -16.36 28.22
CA LYS A 975 -8.16 -15.48 27.50
C LYS A 975 -7.80 -15.35 26.02
N MET A 976 -8.83 -15.22 25.20
CA MET A 976 -8.77 -14.86 23.79
C MET A 976 -9.59 -13.58 23.57
N PRO A 977 -9.23 -12.72 22.60
CA PRO A 977 -9.80 -11.39 22.41
C PRO A 977 -11.16 -11.41 21.68
N TYR A 978 -11.94 -12.48 21.80
CA TYR A 978 -13.20 -12.67 21.08
C TYR A 978 -14.38 -12.78 22.06
N ALA A 979 -15.52 -12.19 21.70
CA ALA A 979 -16.77 -12.33 22.44
C ALA A 979 -17.32 -13.78 22.43
N ILE A 980 -17.00 -14.55 21.39
CA ILE A 980 -17.36 -15.96 21.27
C ILE A 980 -16.37 -16.81 22.07
N LEU A 981 -16.87 -17.62 23.00
CA LEU A 981 -16.04 -18.49 23.83
C LEU A 981 -15.43 -19.63 22.99
N PRO A 982 -14.13 -19.95 23.18
CA PRO A 982 -13.50 -21.09 22.50
C PRO A 982 -14.07 -22.41 23.01
N LYS A 983 -14.16 -23.43 22.12
CA LYS A 983 -14.61 -24.78 22.51
C LYS A 983 -13.64 -25.45 23.51
N HIS A 984 -12.33 -25.17 23.41
CA HIS A 984 -11.28 -25.69 24.29
C HIS A 984 -10.19 -24.62 24.52
N ALA A 985 -9.65 -24.55 25.74
CA ALA A 985 -8.52 -23.68 26.08
C ALA A 985 -7.18 -24.42 25.87
N PRO A 986 -6.28 -23.94 24.98
CA PRO A 986 -4.99 -24.60 24.75
C PRO A 986 -4.09 -24.58 25.98
N SER A 987 -3.46 -25.72 26.29
CA SER A 987 -2.45 -25.84 27.34
C SER A 987 -1.44 -26.93 26.99
N GLY A 988 -0.20 -26.80 27.50
CA GLY A 988 0.87 -27.75 27.20
C GLY A 988 2.14 -27.51 28.01
N HIS A 989 3.16 -28.33 27.77
CA HIS A 989 4.43 -28.24 28.50
C HIS A 989 5.62 -28.74 27.67
N LYS A 990 6.82 -28.26 28.01
CA LYS A 990 8.08 -28.65 27.38
C LYS A 990 9.16 -28.87 28.43
N LYS A 991 9.91 -29.96 28.27
CA LYS A 991 11.09 -30.28 29.09
C LYS A 991 12.36 -30.00 28.29
N VAL A 992 13.29 -29.25 28.89
CA VAL A 992 14.62 -28.96 28.34
C VAL A 992 15.66 -29.60 29.26
N VAL A 993 16.59 -30.35 28.68
CA VAL A 993 17.60 -31.11 29.42
C VAL A 993 19.00 -30.61 29.09
N THR A 994 19.85 -30.50 30.11
CA THR A 994 21.28 -30.18 29.98
C THR A 994 22.11 -31.29 30.63
N PRO A 995 22.70 -32.19 29.85
CA PRO A 995 23.60 -33.22 30.34
C PRO A 995 24.95 -32.62 30.78
N VAL A 996 25.41 -33.01 31.97
CA VAL A 996 26.73 -32.72 32.52
C VAL A 996 27.58 -33.97 32.40
N VAL A 997 28.57 -33.94 31.51
CA VAL A 997 29.37 -35.10 31.09
C VAL A 997 30.82 -34.93 31.49
N TRP A 998 31.42 -35.95 32.10
CA TRP A 998 32.86 -35.97 32.38
C TRP A 998 33.65 -36.45 31.16
N ASN A 999 34.65 -35.67 30.76
CA ASN A 999 35.61 -36.09 29.75
C ASN A 999 36.55 -37.12 30.40
N LYS A 1000 36.44 -38.40 30.01
CA LYS A 1000 37.43 -39.39 30.42
C LYS A 1000 38.73 -39.03 29.70
N PRO A 1001 39.89 -38.90 30.38
CA PRO A 1001 41.15 -38.88 29.66
C PRO A 1001 41.22 -40.20 28.90
N ASP A 1002 41.38 -40.13 27.57
CA ASP A 1002 41.72 -41.30 26.78
C ASP A 1002 42.97 -41.89 27.42
N ILE A 1003 42.82 -43.03 28.09
CA ILE A 1003 43.96 -43.87 28.40
C ILE A 1003 44.40 -44.37 27.02
N GLU A 1004 45.29 -43.61 26.37
CA GLU A 1004 46.11 -44.11 25.29
C GLU A 1004 46.86 -45.32 25.85
N ASN A 1005 46.26 -46.50 25.71
CA ASN A 1005 46.96 -47.75 25.85
C ASN A 1005 47.99 -47.78 24.72
N SER A 1006 49.14 -47.15 24.95
CA SER A 1006 50.29 -47.22 24.07
C SER A 1006 50.65 -48.71 23.92
N VAL A 1007 50.37 -49.25 22.73
CA VAL A 1007 50.72 -50.61 22.39
C VAL A 1007 52.25 -50.70 22.47
N PRO A 1008 52.83 -51.57 23.31
CA PRO A 1008 54.28 -51.65 23.48
C PRO A 1008 54.98 -51.85 22.13
N LEU A 1009 56.06 -51.11 21.89
CA LEU A 1009 56.85 -51.14 20.65
C LEU A 1009 57.26 -52.56 20.20
N TRP A 1010 57.43 -53.50 21.13
CA TRP A 1010 57.75 -54.89 20.80
C TRP A 1010 56.62 -55.58 20.01
N ILE A 1011 55.35 -55.24 20.25
CA ILE A 1011 54.20 -55.77 19.49
C ILE A 1011 54.19 -55.23 18.07
N ILE A 1012 54.58 -53.96 17.88
CA ILE A 1012 54.73 -53.35 16.55
C ILE A 1012 55.88 -54.02 15.78
N ILE A 1013 57.02 -54.26 16.43
CA ILE A 1013 58.17 -54.95 15.83
C ILE A 1013 57.81 -56.41 15.46
N LEU A 1014 57.06 -57.11 16.32
CA LEU A 1014 56.58 -58.47 16.05
C LEU A 1014 55.60 -58.51 14.88
N ALA A 1015 54.70 -57.53 14.78
CA ALA A 1015 53.77 -57.40 13.67
C ALA A 1015 54.50 -57.12 12.33
N ILE A 1016 55.55 -56.28 12.34
CA ILE A 1016 56.37 -56.02 11.15
C ILE A 1016 57.12 -57.28 10.73
N LEU A 1017 57.75 -58.00 11.66
CA LEU A 1017 58.45 -59.25 11.36
C LEU A 1017 57.50 -60.33 10.82
N ALA A 1018 56.33 -60.49 11.43
CA ALA A 1018 55.31 -61.42 10.96
C ALA A 1018 54.78 -61.01 9.56
N GLY A 1019 54.56 -59.72 9.33
CA GLY A 1019 54.12 -59.19 8.04
C GLY A 1019 55.14 -59.39 6.93
N LEU A 1020 56.43 -59.15 7.20
CA LEU A 1020 57.51 -59.40 6.24
C LEU A 1020 57.68 -60.89 5.94
N LEU A 1021 57.53 -61.75 6.94
CA LEU A 1021 57.62 -63.20 6.76
C LEU A 1021 56.45 -63.72 5.91
N LEU A 1022 55.24 -63.21 6.13
CA LEU A 1022 54.07 -63.52 5.32
C LEU A 1022 54.22 -63.01 3.88
N LEU A 1023 54.74 -61.79 3.69
CA LEU A 1023 55.02 -61.23 2.37
C LEU A 1023 56.06 -62.07 1.61
N ALA A 1024 57.15 -62.46 2.25
CA ALA A 1024 58.18 -63.30 1.65
C ALA A 1024 57.62 -64.67 1.24
N LEU A 1025 56.78 -65.27 2.07
CA LEU A 1025 56.08 -66.52 1.77
C LEU A 1025 55.13 -66.36 0.57
N LEU A 1026 54.40 -65.24 0.50
CA LEU A 1026 53.48 -64.93 -0.59
C LEU A 1026 54.24 -64.69 -1.91
N ILE A 1027 55.38 -63.97 -1.88
CA ILE A 1027 56.27 -63.80 -3.04
C ILE A 1027 56.83 -65.15 -3.50
N TYR A 1028 57.26 -66.01 -2.57
CA TYR A 1028 57.73 -67.36 -2.90
C TYR A 1028 56.65 -68.22 -3.56
N VAL A 1029 55.42 -68.17 -3.04
CA VAL A 1029 54.25 -68.83 -3.63
C VAL A 1029 53.97 -68.28 -5.03
N LEU A 1030 53.88 -66.97 -5.21
CA LEU A 1030 53.63 -66.34 -6.53
C LEU A 1030 54.76 -66.64 -7.54
N TYR A 1031 56.01 -66.70 -7.10
CA TYR A 1031 57.15 -67.13 -7.93
C TYR A 1031 57.00 -68.60 -8.34
N LYS A 1032 56.66 -69.51 -7.41
CA LYS A 1032 56.50 -70.94 -7.71
C LYS A 1032 55.29 -71.23 -8.61
N PHE A 1033 54.24 -70.40 -8.55
CA PHE A 1033 53.07 -70.46 -9.44
C PHE A 1033 53.27 -69.72 -10.77
N GLY A 1034 54.50 -69.27 -11.09
CA GLY A 1034 54.85 -68.76 -12.41
C GLY A 1034 54.32 -67.35 -12.73
N PHE A 1035 53.82 -66.61 -11.73
CA PHE A 1035 53.20 -65.29 -11.90
C PHE A 1035 54.14 -64.23 -12.50
N PHE A 1036 55.46 -64.35 -12.30
CA PHE A 1036 56.46 -63.38 -12.77
C PHE A 1036 57.12 -63.74 -14.12
N LYS A 1037 56.62 -64.73 -14.87
CA LYS A 1037 57.11 -65.05 -16.23
C LYS A 1037 56.14 -64.50 -17.28
N ARG A 1038 56.37 -63.29 -17.79
CA ARG A 1038 55.72 -62.80 -19.01
C ARG A 1038 56.73 -62.70 -20.16
N SER A 1039 56.48 -63.50 -21.19
CA SER A 1039 57.05 -63.40 -22.53
C SER A 1039 56.39 -62.25 -23.29
N LEU A 1040 57.17 -61.26 -23.74
CA LEU A 1040 56.73 -60.32 -24.78
C LEU A 1040 56.76 -61.00 -26.14
N PRO A 1041 55.76 -60.72 -26.99
CA PRO A 1041 56.10 -60.26 -28.34
C PRO A 1041 55.33 -59.00 -28.74
N TYR A 1042 56.13 -58.02 -29.18
CA TYR A 1042 55.99 -57.24 -30.42
C TYR A 1042 54.60 -57.05 -31.05
N GLY A 1043 54.32 -55.78 -31.36
CA GLY A 1043 53.95 -55.44 -32.74
C GLY A 1043 52.58 -54.78 -32.92
N THR A 1044 52.66 -53.50 -33.28
CA THR A 1044 51.78 -52.80 -34.23
C THR A 1044 50.32 -52.54 -33.87
N ALA A 1045 50.04 -51.23 -33.79
CA ALA A 1045 48.99 -50.50 -34.53
C ALA A 1045 47.51 -50.77 -34.24
N MET A 1046 46.74 -49.68 -34.35
CA MET A 1046 45.27 -49.59 -34.27
C MET A 1046 44.74 -49.72 -32.82
N GLU A 1047 43.73 -48.99 -32.35
CA GLU A 1047 42.80 -48.07 -32.97
C GLU A 1047 42.13 -47.22 -31.87
N LYS A 1048 41.46 -46.17 -32.31
CA LYS A 1048 40.64 -45.21 -31.56
C LYS A 1048 39.58 -45.85 -30.67
N ALA A 1049 39.27 -45.20 -29.55
CA ALA A 1049 37.89 -44.80 -29.24
C ALA A 1049 37.88 -43.66 -28.20
N GLN A 1050 37.38 -42.51 -28.64
CA GLN A 1050 36.93 -41.39 -27.82
C GLN A 1050 35.78 -41.84 -26.90
N LEU A 1051 35.55 -41.15 -25.78
CA LEU A 1051 34.24 -40.55 -25.49
C LEU A 1051 34.28 -39.60 -24.29
N LYS A 1052 33.61 -38.46 -24.51
CA LYS A 1052 33.40 -37.28 -23.66
C LYS A 1052 32.61 -37.56 -22.37
N PRO A 1053 32.61 -36.59 -21.43
CA PRO A 1053 31.59 -36.48 -20.39
C PRO A 1053 30.34 -35.71 -20.87
N GLN A 1054 29.16 -36.21 -20.52
CA GLN A 1054 27.87 -35.51 -20.44
C GLN A 1054 27.10 -36.20 -19.29
N ALA A 1055 26.75 -35.53 -18.19
CA ALA A 1055 25.66 -34.55 -18.01
C ALA A 1055 24.33 -35.19 -17.58
N ALA A 1056 23.46 -34.33 -17.05
CA ALA A 1056 22.04 -34.49 -16.65
C ALA A 1056 21.83 -34.90 -15.18
N SER A 1057 21.28 -34.06 -14.30
CA SER A 1057 20.02 -33.26 -14.29
C SER A 1057 18.84 -34.03 -13.70
N GLU A 1058 18.22 -33.38 -12.71
CA GLU A 1058 16.80 -33.42 -12.31
C GLU A 1058 16.16 -34.73 -11.83
N ALA A 1059 15.71 -34.67 -10.57
CA ALA A 1059 14.32 -34.92 -10.19
C ALA A 1059 13.91 -33.88 -9.14
#